data_AF-A0AB74BD75-F1
#
_entry.id   AF-A0AB74BD75-F1
#
_cell.length_a   1.000
_cell.length_b   1.000
_cell.length_c   1.000
_cell.angle_alpha   90.00
_cell.angle_beta   90.00
_cell.angle_gamma   90.00
#
_symmetry.space_group_name_H-M   'P 1'
#
loop_
_entity.id
_entity.type
_entity.pdbx_description
1 polymer ?
#
loop_
_entity_poly.entity_id
_entity_poly.type
_entity_poly.pdbx_seq_one_letter_code
_entity_poly.pdbx_strand_id
1 'polypeptide(L)'
;MTMSYVPFDVDHYERQEELSDLERTVLSNHLCRSDWPYLRSIMPTLIKPLIDLVAHSGVSDRLAVPSVAAILWQVSKTGMPYWCWSETQWLTLLNTRAGSRPYLATVAYHLGGFHTPQRIAKFRQSAIYASFIFGHEIFESEHARLSAELKSLGYKARHLDQFVTSVLGALMLENGDPRLETFTEALLLKGQAHRSDGVARLVGKVSHGLAALGILEKPLRMRGYVSWREKSIEGIDPAWARWCRRWRDTSTLRPRTRESNYSFILRTGIWLAREQPLVSSPFDWSMSTCAAFIAAVDRMTVGEWALESARDTKLKGLGQPIAANSKRHFLHALRRFFIDCELWGWGRLNFSPRHHLATPLTVAFNSAINPRVIDDSSWLKLIWASLNLERKDLLSEIHYPLAMMQAVAVVWTHTGLRNNEIMRLSIGCAHAQPHEVVHDDGTTIPPGTLCYLDIPASKTFKAFVKPVAVVVKERIDAWLQERPVNQAPLMDERTGEKVSYLFQFRGKRMGAGVINRTIIPMLCAKAGVPLDDSRGRITSHRGRASVVTALASVPQGMSLMELMQWSGHSSPSSTLHYIRIRPTKLAAAFVKADQMSHMVSVLIDHDVIARHSSDPYTFYDLGDSYCSNPFWSSCPHRMACAGCDFNVPKASARAQALESKTSIGHYLEAVPLTADERAIVEGDLAKLDGLIRKLDDVPTLDGRTPSQIEAKKIR
;
A
#
# COMPACT_ATOMS: atom_id res chain seq x y z
N MET A 1 19.57 4.21 -34.90
CA MET A 1 19.26 4.79 -36.22
C MET A 1 17.88 4.31 -36.62
N THR A 2 16.92 5.23 -36.73
CA THR A 2 15.56 4.94 -37.19
C THR A 2 15.62 4.64 -38.69
N MET A 3 15.14 3.46 -39.11
CA MET A 3 14.96 3.20 -40.54
C MET A 3 13.93 4.19 -41.09
N SER A 4 14.25 4.83 -42.21
CA SER A 4 13.28 5.69 -42.91
C SER A 4 12.27 4.79 -43.60
N TYR A 5 11.01 4.83 -43.15
CA TYR A 5 9.92 4.15 -43.84
C TYR A 5 9.68 4.82 -45.20
N VAL A 6 9.77 4.03 -46.27
CA VAL A 6 9.41 4.45 -47.63
C VAL A 6 8.13 3.69 -48.01
N PRO A 7 6.98 4.38 -48.13
CA PRO A 7 5.76 3.75 -48.61
C PRO A 7 5.95 3.16 -50.00
N PHE A 8 5.21 2.09 -50.30
CA PHE A 8 5.16 1.56 -51.66
C PHE A 8 4.48 2.60 -52.56
N ASP A 9 5.24 3.16 -53.50
CA ASP A 9 4.75 4.22 -54.38
C ASP A 9 4.03 3.64 -55.59
N VAL A 10 2.70 3.72 -55.56
CA VAL A 10 1.82 3.20 -56.60
C VAL A 10 1.76 4.13 -57.81
N ASP A 11 2.08 5.42 -57.64
CA ASP A 11 1.91 6.44 -58.68
C ASP A 11 2.99 6.35 -59.76
N HIS A 12 4.07 5.60 -59.51
CA HIS A 12 5.09 5.27 -60.50
C HIS A 12 4.66 4.23 -61.55
N TYR A 13 3.50 3.58 -61.37
CA TYR A 13 3.03 2.54 -62.29
C TYR A 13 1.91 3.07 -63.20
N GLU A 14 2.07 2.84 -64.50
CA GLU A 14 1.05 3.15 -65.49
C GLU A 14 -0.15 2.19 -65.34
N ARG A 15 -1.33 2.75 -65.09
CA ARG A 15 -2.58 1.99 -64.85
C ARG A 15 -3.50 2.08 -66.06
N GLN A 16 -3.37 1.10 -66.95
CA GLN A 16 -4.26 0.97 -68.11
C GLN A 16 -5.65 0.50 -67.66
N GLU A 17 -6.72 1.03 -68.24
CA GLU A 17 -8.10 0.64 -67.89
C GLU A 17 -8.56 -0.61 -68.65
N GLU A 18 -7.96 -0.87 -69.83
CA GLU A 18 -8.34 -1.97 -70.72
C GLU A 18 -7.15 -2.87 -71.04
N LEU A 19 -7.40 -4.18 -71.10
CA LEU A 19 -6.44 -5.19 -71.55
C LEU A 19 -6.52 -5.35 -73.07
N SER A 20 -5.36 -5.38 -73.72
CA SER A 20 -5.25 -5.68 -75.16
C SER A 20 -5.61 -7.15 -75.47
N ASP A 21 -5.97 -7.42 -76.73
CA ASP A 21 -6.35 -8.77 -77.18
C ASP A 21 -5.21 -9.79 -77.05
N LEU A 22 -3.96 -9.33 -77.22
CA LEU A 22 -2.77 -10.15 -77.01
C LEU A 22 -2.63 -10.56 -75.54
N GLU A 23 -2.83 -9.63 -74.62
CA GLU A 23 -2.75 -9.89 -73.18
C GLU A 23 -3.84 -10.86 -72.73
N ARG A 24 -5.08 -10.68 -73.20
CA ARG A 24 -6.20 -11.60 -72.91
C ARG A 24 -5.90 -13.02 -73.40
N THR A 25 -5.32 -13.14 -74.59
CA THR A 25 -4.95 -14.44 -75.18
C THR A 25 -3.86 -15.11 -74.36
N VAL A 26 -2.81 -14.40 -73.98
CA VAL A 26 -1.71 -14.93 -73.16
C VAL A 26 -2.19 -15.33 -71.77
N LEU A 27 -3.01 -14.49 -71.13
CA LEU A 27 -3.58 -14.76 -69.81
C LEU A 27 -4.60 -15.90 -69.81
N SER A 28 -5.17 -16.30 -70.96
CA SER A 28 -6.06 -17.46 -71.07
C SER A 28 -5.30 -18.78 -70.86
N ASN A 29 -4.00 -18.81 -71.21
CA ASN A 29 -3.14 -19.98 -71.05
C ASN A 29 -2.62 -20.11 -69.61
N HIS A 30 -3.00 -21.19 -68.93
CA HIS A 30 -2.61 -21.43 -67.54
C HIS A 30 -1.10 -21.61 -67.31
N LEU A 31 -0.36 -22.12 -68.30
CA LEU A 31 1.09 -22.35 -68.20
C LEU A 31 1.86 -21.03 -68.17
N CYS A 32 1.37 -20.01 -68.89
CA CYS A 32 2.02 -18.72 -69.00
C CYS A 32 1.88 -17.85 -67.73
N ARG A 33 0.89 -18.11 -66.87
CA ARG A 33 0.59 -17.27 -65.68
C ARG A 33 1.65 -17.33 -64.58
N SER A 34 2.54 -18.31 -64.63
CA SER A 34 3.61 -18.51 -63.65
C SER A 34 4.99 -18.12 -64.19
N ASP A 35 5.11 -17.82 -65.48
CA ASP A 35 6.37 -17.48 -66.15
C ASP A 35 6.60 -15.97 -66.11
N TRP A 36 7.16 -15.46 -65.01
CA TRP A 36 7.37 -14.03 -64.81
C TRP A 36 8.28 -13.38 -65.85
N PRO A 37 9.41 -13.98 -66.28
CA PRO A 37 10.23 -13.43 -67.37
C PRO A 37 9.44 -13.25 -68.67
N TYR A 38 8.63 -14.24 -69.05
CA TYR A 38 7.77 -14.17 -70.24
C TYR A 38 6.65 -13.14 -70.09
N LEU A 39 5.96 -13.12 -68.95
CA LEU A 39 4.89 -12.15 -68.71
C LEU A 39 5.42 -10.71 -68.63
N ARG A 40 6.63 -10.51 -68.10
CA ARG A 40 7.27 -9.18 -68.05
C ARG A 40 7.63 -8.67 -69.44
N SER A 41 7.95 -9.53 -70.41
CA SER A 41 8.24 -9.09 -71.78
C SER A 41 6.99 -8.74 -72.58
N ILE A 42 5.85 -9.38 -72.30
CA ILE A 42 4.59 -9.16 -73.02
C ILE A 42 3.72 -8.07 -72.38
N MET A 43 3.61 -8.05 -71.05
CA MET A 43 2.70 -7.18 -70.29
C MET A 43 3.40 -6.55 -69.09
N PRO A 44 4.45 -5.72 -69.32
CA PRO A 44 5.26 -5.15 -68.25
C PRO A 44 4.45 -4.25 -67.31
N THR A 45 3.46 -3.50 -67.83
CA THR A 45 2.58 -2.60 -67.05
C THR A 45 1.76 -3.37 -66.01
N LEU A 46 1.20 -4.52 -66.39
CA LEU A 46 0.37 -5.35 -65.49
C LEU A 46 1.20 -6.11 -64.44
N ILE A 47 2.42 -6.53 -64.80
CA ILE A 47 3.20 -7.51 -64.02
C ILE A 47 4.25 -6.86 -63.12
N LYS A 48 4.88 -5.76 -63.57
CA LYS A 48 5.92 -5.08 -62.79
C LYS A 48 5.46 -4.68 -61.39
N PRO A 49 4.25 -4.10 -61.18
CA PRO A 49 3.78 -3.74 -59.83
C PRO A 49 3.66 -4.96 -58.89
N LEU A 50 3.26 -6.11 -59.43
CA LEU A 50 3.14 -7.34 -58.65
C LEU A 50 4.52 -7.87 -58.25
N ILE A 51 5.49 -7.90 -59.16
CA ILE A 51 6.84 -8.39 -58.83
C ILE A 51 7.55 -7.46 -57.84
N ASP A 52 7.41 -6.14 -58.02
CA ASP A 52 8.02 -5.17 -57.10
C ASP A 52 7.39 -5.28 -55.69
N LEU A 53 6.09 -5.58 -55.59
CA LEU A 53 5.43 -5.90 -54.32
C LEU A 53 5.91 -7.21 -53.68
N VAL A 54 6.34 -8.21 -54.46
CA VAL A 54 6.96 -9.43 -53.92
C VAL A 54 8.23 -9.06 -53.16
N ALA A 55 9.09 -8.23 -53.77
CA ALA A 55 10.31 -7.74 -53.14
C ALA A 55 9.99 -6.89 -51.89
N HIS A 56 9.01 -6.00 -51.97
CA HIS A 56 8.61 -5.14 -50.85
C HIS A 56 8.05 -5.94 -49.66
N SER A 57 7.19 -6.94 -49.93
CA SER A 57 6.55 -7.75 -48.88
C SER A 57 7.45 -8.84 -48.29
N GLY A 58 8.55 -9.19 -48.96
CA GLY A 58 9.48 -10.25 -48.53
C GLY A 58 8.88 -11.65 -48.60
N VAL A 59 7.81 -11.85 -49.40
CA VAL A 59 7.20 -13.17 -49.59
C VAL A 59 8.13 -14.08 -50.41
N SER A 60 8.21 -15.37 -50.05
CA SER A 60 9.01 -16.32 -50.82
C SER A 60 8.39 -16.62 -52.19
N ASP A 61 9.22 -16.88 -53.20
CA ASP A 61 8.78 -17.20 -54.57
C ASP A 61 7.78 -18.36 -54.62
N ARG A 62 7.96 -19.36 -53.75
CA ARG A 62 7.04 -20.51 -53.60
C ARG A 62 5.61 -20.09 -53.31
N LEU A 63 5.43 -18.99 -52.58
CA LEU A 63 4.12 -18.43 -52.22
C LEU A 63 3.71 -17.29 -53.16
N ALA A 64 4.67 -16.53 -53.68
CA ALA A 64 4.45 -15.42 -54.59
C ALA A 64 3.89 -15.89 -55.95
N VAL A 65 4.53 -16.88 -56.56
CA VAL A 65 4.18 -17.36 -57.92
C VAL A 65 2.72 -17.85 -57.99
N PRO A 66 2.22 -18.71 -57.09
CA PRO A 66 0.80 -19.10 -57.09
C PRO A 66 -0.16 -17.94 -56.80
N SER A 67 0.28 -16.94 -56.02
CA SER A 67 -0.57 -15.78 -55.67
C SER A 67 -0.72 -14.82 -56.85
N VAL A 68 0.39 -14.54 -57.55
CA VAL A 68 0.38 -13.75 -58.79
C VAL A 68 -0.45 -14.48 -59.85
N ALA A 69 -0.24 -15.79 -60.03
CA ALA A 69 -1.03 -16.59 -60.97
C ALA A 69 -2.54 -16.55 -60.64
N ALA A 70 -2.92 -16.50 -59.36
CA ALA A 70 -4.32 -16.38 -58.94
C ALA A 70 -4.93 -15.02 -59.30
N ILE A 71 -4.18 -13.93 -59.13
CA ILE A 71 -4.58 -12.59 -59.59
C ILE A 71 -4.76 -12.60 -61.10
N LEU A 72 -3.77 -13.09 -61.85
CA LEU A 72 -3.79 -13.14 -63.31
C LEU A 72 -4.91 -14.03 -63.85
N TRP A 73 -5.23 -15.13 -63.18
CA TRP A 73 -6.39 -15.95 -63.52
C TRP A 73 -7.70 -15.17 -63.35
N GLN A 74 -7.83 -14.40 -62.28
CA GLN A 74 -9.00 -13.57 -62.06
C GLN A 74 -9.08 -12.39 -63.04
N VAL A 75 -7.95 -11.81 -63.45
CA VAL A 75 -7.87 -10.82 -64.53
C VAL A 75 -8.36 -11.44 -65.84
N SER A 76 -7.92 -12.67 -66.16
CA SER A 76 -8.38 -13.38 -67.37
C SER A 76 -9.87 -13.68 -67.38
N LYS A 77 -10.47 -13.90 -66.20
CA LYS A 77 -11.92 -14.16 -66.06
C LYS A 77 -12.79 -12.91 -66.13
N THR A 78 -12.31 -11.81 -65.57
CA THR A 78 -13.08 -10.56 -65.47
C THR A 78 -12.86 -9.66 -66.68
N GLY A 79 -11.76 -9.84 -67.40
CA GLY A 79 -11.33 -8.94 -68.48
C GLY A 79 -10.89 -7.57 -67.97
N MET A 80 -10.70 -7.42 -66.65
CA MET A 80 -10.37 -6.16 -65.99
C MET A 80 -9.05 -6.27 -65.24
N PRO A 81 -8.15 -5.27 -65.33
CA PRO A 81 -6.98 -5.17 -64.49
C PRO A 81 -7.35 -5.13 -63.00
N TYR A 82 -6.45 -5.62 -62.14
CA TYR A 82 -6.74 -5.80 -60.71
C TYR A 82 -6.89 -4.48 -59.93
N TRP A 83 -6.39 -3.36 -60.45
CA TRP A 83 -6.63 -2.02 -59.88
C TRP A 83 -8.03 -1.45 -60.18
N CYS A 84 -8.77 -2.05 -61.11
CA CYS A 84 -10.16 -1.69 -61.42
C CYS A 84 -11.19 -2.55 -60.64
N TRP A 85 -10.72 -3.50 -59.82
CA TRP A 85 -11.62 -4.40 -59.11
C TRP A 85 -12.34 -3.73 -57.94
N SER A 86 -13.59 -4.10 -57.73
CA SER A 86 -14.36 -3.71 -56.56
C SER A 86 -13.86 -4.40 -55.29
N GLU A 87 -14.22 -3.83 -54.13
CA GLU A 87 -13.93 -4.42 -52.83
C GLU A 87 -14.47 -5.86 -52.69
N THR A 88 -15.63 -6.14 -53.29
CA THR A 88 -16.26 -7.47 -53.29
C THR A 88 -15.51 -8.50 -54.15
N GLN A 89 -14.89 -8.06 -55.24
CA GLN A 89 -14.05 -8.92 -56.08
C GLN A 89 -12.76 -9.29 -55.35
N TRP A 90 -12.12 -8.32 -54.67
CA TRP A 90 -10.96 -8.59 -53.82
C TRP A 90 -11.29 -9.53 -52.66
N LEU A 91 -12.40 -9.31 -51.95
CA LEU A 91 -12.82 -10.20 -50.85
C LEU A 91 -13.08 -11.63 -51.33
N THR A 92 -13.68 -11.80 -52.52
CA THR A 92 -13.87 -13.12 -53.12
C THR A 92 -12.53 -13.83 -53.31
N LEU A 93 -11.55 -13.16 -53.92
CA LEU A 93 -10.22 -13.73 -54.14
C LEU A 93 -9.50 -14.06 -52.81
N LEU A 94 -9.51 -13.14 -51.85
CA LEU A 94 -8.85 -13.29 -50.55
C LEU A 94 -9.42 -14.45 -49.71
N ASN A 95 -10.69 -14.78 -49.92
CA ASN A 95 -11.35 -15.89 -49.24
C ASN A 95 -11.13 -17.25 -49.91
N THR A 96 -10.57 -17.29 -51.12
CA THR A 96 -10.17 -18.55 -51.77
C THR A 96 -8.96 -19.20 -51.08
N ARG A 97 -8.59 -20.41 -51.52
CA ARG A 97 -7.37 -21.12 -51.08
C ARG A 97 -6.17 -20.89 -52.03
N ALA A 98 -6.23 -19.88 -52.89
CA ALA A 98 -5.20 -19.63 -53.87
C ALA A 98 -4.03 -18.83 -53.24
N GLY A 99 -2.82 -19.39 -53.30
CA GLY A 99 -1.60 -18.71 -52.87
C GLY A 99 -1.55 -18.26 -51.40
N SER A 100 -0.81 -17.19 -51.16
CA SER A 100 -0.60 -16.54 -49.86
C SER A 100 -1.59 -15.40 -49.66
N ARG A 101 -2.54 -15.60 -48.75
CA ARG A 101 -3.54 -14.57 -48.41
C ARG A 101 -2.93 -13.25 -47.91
N PRO A 102 -1.88 -13.23 -47.06
CA PRO A 102 -1.23 -11.98 -46.68
C PRO A 102 -0.68 -11.20 -47.87
N TYR A 103 -0.05 -11.88 -48.83
CA TYR A 103 0.47 -11.24 -50.03
C TYR A 103 -0.65 -10.72 -50.94
N LEU A 104 -1.70 -11.52 -51.17
CA LEU A 104 -2.88 -11.07 -51.91
C LEU A 104 -3.52 -9.83 -51.26
N ALA A 105 -3.55 -9.77 -49.92
CA ALA A 105 -4.05 -8.61 -49.19
C ALA A 105 -3.14 -7.38 -49.37
N THR A 106 -1.83 -7.55 -49.47
CA THR A 106 -0.89 -6.47 -49.83
C THR A 106 -1.19 -5.89 -51.20
N VAL A 107 -1.40 -6.74 -52.20
CA VAL A 107 -1.75 -6.28 -53.56
C VAL A 107 -3.08 -5.53 -53.52
N ALA A 108 -4.08 -6.06 -52.83
CA ALA A 108 -5.38 -5.41 -52.68
C ALA A 108 -5.27 -4.05 -51.97
N TYR A 109 -4.41 -3.95 -50.95
CA TYR A 109 -4.21 -2.73 -50.16
C TYR A 109 -3.58 -1.60 -50.97
N HIS A 110 -2.49 -1.89 -51.69
CA HIS A 110 -1.74 -0.87 -52.43
C HIS A 110 -2.34 -0.59 -53.81
N LEU A 111 -2.70 -1.65 -54.55
CA LEU A 111 -3.10 -1.52 -55.96
C LEU A 111 -4.62 -1.57 -56.15
N GLY A 112 -5.38 -2.07 -55.18
CA GLY A 112 -6.82 -2.32 -55.29
C GLY A 112 -7.72 -1.44 -54.42
N GLY A 113 -7.17 -0.48 -53.66
CA GLY A 113 -7.94 0.39 -52.75
C GLY A 113 -8.57 -0.32 -51.54
N PHE A 114 -8.18 -1.57 -51.24
CA PHE A 114 -8.73 -2.37 -50.15
C PHE A 114 -8.01 -2.10 -48.83
N HIS A 115 -8.46 -1.09 -48.07
CA HIS A 115 -7.82 -0.69 -46.81
C HIS A 115 -8.37 -1.37 -45.55
N THR A 116 -9.21 -2.41 -45.70
CA THR A 116 -9.87 -3.07 -44.55
C THR A 116 -9.57 -4.58 -44.46
N PRO A 117 -8.29 -5.00 -44.34
CA PRO A 117 -7.89 -6.41 -44.28
C PRO A 117 -8.55 -7.21 -43.14
N GLN A 118 -9.07 -6.52 -42.12
CA GLN A 118 -9.82 -7.12 -41.01
C GLN A 118 -11.14 -7.78 -41.47
N ARG A 119 -11.68 -7.44 -42.66
CA ARG A 119 -12.90 -8.04 -43.24
C ARG A 119 -12.67 -9.43 -43.86
N ILE A 120 -11.42 -9.86 -44.02
CA ILE A 120 -11.08 -11.16 -44.62
C ILE A 120 -11.62 -12.30 -43.74
N ALA A 121 -12.23 -13.32 -44.34
CA ALA A 121 -12.76 -14.45 -43.58
C ALA A 121 -11.62 -15.23 -42.90
N LYS A 122 -11.79 -15.53 -41.61
CA LYS A 122 -10.77 -16.17 -40.76
C LYS A 122 -9.47 -15.34 -40.70
N PHE A 123 -9.57 -14.01 -40.70
CA PHE A 123 -8.45 -13.11 -40.43
C PHE A 123 -7.78 -13.50 -39.10
N ARG A 124 -6.57 -14.04 -39.20
CA ARG A 124 -5.72 -14.50 -38.09
C ARG A 124 -4.31 -13.99 -38.37
N GLN A 125 -3.53 -13.77 -37.31
CA GLN A 125 -2.12 -13.33 -37.42
C GLN A 125 -1.97 -11.93 -38.06
N SER A 126 -2.58 -10.91 -37.46
CA SER A 126 -2.46 -9.51 -37.87
C SER A 126 -1.02 -9.02 -38.08
N ALA A 127 -0.06 -9.56 -37.32
CA ALA A 127 1.37 -9.30 -37.50
C ALA A 127 1.86 -9.61 -38.93
N ILE A 128 1.46 -10.75 -39.50
CA ILE A 128 1.94 -11.18 -40.82
C ILE A 128 1.37 -10.27 -41.91
N TYR A 129 0.09 -9.93 -41.81
CA TYR A 129 -0.55 -8.99 -42.75
C TYR A 129 0.11 -7.61 -42.69
N ALA A 130 0.36 -7.08 -41.48
CA ALA A 130 1.06 -5.81 -41.32
C ALA A 130 2.49 -5.87 -41.90
N SER A 131 3.23 -6.94 -41.62
CA SER A 131 4.58 -7.15 -42.14
C SER A 131 4.59 -7.22 -43.68
N PHE A 132 3.61 -7.86 -44.31
CA PHE A 132 3.53 -7.96 -45.76
C PHE A 132 3.03 -6.67 -46.43
N ILE A 133 2.14 -5.91 -45.77
CA ILE A 133 1.57 -4.68 -46.32
C ILE A 133 2.57 -3.53 -46.23
N PHE A 134 3.23 -3.36 -45.08
CA PHE A 134 4.12 -2.24 -44.83
C PHE A 134 5.59 -2.53 -45.09
N GLY A 135 5.95 -3.82 -45.25
CA GLY A 135 7.32 -4.28 -45.45
C GLY A 135 7.88 -5.01 -44.22
N HIS A 136 8.64 -6.07 -44.47
CA HIS A 136 9.14 -6.94 -43.40
C HIS A 136 10.16 -6.23 -42.50
N GLU A 137 11.09 -5.48 -43.10
CA GLU A 137 12.17 -4.81 -42.37
C GLU A 137 11.66 -3.73 -41.42
N ILE A 138 10.71 -2.89 -41.86
CA ILE A 138 10.15 -1.83 -41.00
C ILE A 138 9.34 -2.42 -39.85
N PHE A 139 8.57 -3.48 -40.10
CA PHE A 139 7.80 -4.15 -39.07
C PHE A 139 8.71 -4.73 -37.97
N GLU A 140 9.75 -5.47 -38.36
CA GLU A 140 10.70 -6.05 -37.41
C GLU A 140 11.49 -4.98 -36.67
N SER A 141 11.87 -3.89 -37.34
CA SER A 141 12.55 -2.74 -36.72
C SER A 141 11.71 -2.06 -35.64
N GLU A 142 10.46 -1.71 -35.95
CA GLU A 142 9.54 -1.08 -34.99
C GLU A 142 9.17 -2.05 -33.85
N HIS A 143 8.96 -3.32 -34.17
CA HIS A 143 8.73 -4.36 -33.16
C HIS A 143 9.93 -4.53 -32.22
N ALA A 144 11.15 -4.56 -32.75
CA ALA A 144 12.38 -4.66 -31.97
C ALA A 144 12.58 -3.42 -31.10
N ARG A 145 12.31 -2.22 -31.63
CA ARG A 145 12.41 -0.95 -30.88
C ARG A 145 11.44 -0.91 -29.71
N LEU A 146 10.17 -1.23 -29.94
CA LEU A 146 9.15 -1.30 -28.90
C LEU A 146 9.49 -2.39 -27.86
N SER A 147 9.95 -3.56 -28.32
CA SER A 147 10.31 -4.67 -27.44
C SER A 147 11.53 -4.38 -26.58
N ALA A 148 12.54 -3.69 -27.12
CA ALA A 148 13.72 -3.25 -26.36
C ALA A 148 13.31 -2.29 -25.23
N GLU A 149 12.43 -1.34 -25.51
CA GLU A 149 11.96 -0.40 -24.50
C GLU A 149 11.11 -1.10 -23.42
N LEU A 150 10.22 -2.01 -23.82
CA LEU A 150 9.46 -2.81 -22.86
C LEU A 150 10.39 -3.71 -22.00
N LYS A 151 11.48 -4.25 -22.55
CA LYS A 151 12.50 -4.97 -21.76
C LYS A 151 13.15 -4.04 -20.73
N SER A 152 13.48 -2.80 -21.13
CA SER A 152 14.01 -1.74 -20.25
C SER A 152 13.10 -1.48 -19.04
N LEU A 153 11.77 -1.57 -19.23
CA LEU A 153 10.77 -1.42 -18.16
C LEU A 153 10.62 -2.66 -17.27
N GLY A 154 11.17 -3.82 -17.64
CA GLY A 154 11.07 -5.09 -16.89
C GLY A 154 10.07 -6.11 -17.45
N TYR A 155 9.68 -6.01 -18.73
CA TYR A 155 8.91 -7.06 -19.41
C TYR A 155 9.84 -8.19 -19.92
N LYS A 156 9.48 -9.46 -19.69
CA LYS A 156 10.27 -10.63 -20.14
C LYS A 156 10.12 -10.86 -21.65
N ALA A 157 11.23 -11.19 -22.33
CA ALA A 157 11.31 -11.38 -23.79
C ALA A 157 10.24 -12.34 -24.36
N ARG A 158 10.10 -13.54 -23.78
CA ARG A 158 9.13 -14.57 -24.25
C ARG A 158 7.67 -14.09 -24.30
N HIS A 159 7.28 -13.15 -23.43
CA HIS A 159 5.93 -12.58 -23.45
C HIS A 159 5.77 -11.43 -24.45
N LEU A 160 6.86 -10.81 -24.87
CA LEU A 160 6.86 -9.74 -25.87
C LEU A 160 6.73 -10.35 -27.26
N ASP A 161 7.59 -11.31 -27.60
CA ASP A 161 7.73 -11.88 -28.95
C ASP A 161 6.47 -12.57 -29.48
N GLN A 162 5.58 -13.06 -28.61
CA GLN A 162 4.33 -13.73 -29.02
C GLN A 162 3.10 -12.81 -29.02
N PHE A 163 3.02 -11.90 -28.04
CA PHE A 163 1.77 -11.16 -27.78
C PHE A 163 1.82 -9.71 -28.25
N VAL A 164 3.00 -9.07 -28.22
CA VAL A 164 3.15 -7.69 -28.68
C VAL A 164 3.09 -7.64 -30.20
N THR A 165 3.74 -8.57 -30.89
CA THR A 165 3.77 -8.71 -32.35
C THR A 165 2.38 -8.70 -32.98
N SER A 166 1.47 -9.51 -32.44
CA SER A 166 0.08 -9.61 -32.94
C SER A 166 -0.68 -8.29 -32.76
N VAL A 167 -0.57 -7.67 -31.59
CA VAL A 167 -1.28 -6.42 -31.28
C VAL A 167 -0.69 -5.24 -32.03
N LEU A 168 0.63 -5.19 -32.16
CA LEU A 168 1.33 -4.17 -32.93
C LEU A 168 0.87 -4.21 -34.39
N GLY A 169 0.88 -5.39 -35.04
CA GLY A 169 0.40 -5.50 -36.42
C GLY A 169 -1.07 -5.13 -36.55
N ALA A 170 -1.89 -5.46 -35.57
CA ALA A 170 -3.29 -5.03 -35.56
C ALA A 170 -3.45 -3.50 -35.49
N LEU A 171 -2.64 -2.83 -34.67
CA LEU A 171 -2.65 -1.37 -34.55
C LEU A 171 -2.10 -0.69 -35.81
N MET A 172 -1.01 -1.21 -36.41
CA MET A 172 -0.47 -0.71 -37.68
C MET A 172 -1.52 -0.77 -38.80
N LEU A 173 -2.27 -1.87 -38.90
CA LEU A 173 -3.33 -2.04 -39.90
C LEU A 173 -4.54 -1.13 -39.65
N GLU A 174 -4.87 -0.82 -38.39
CA GLU A 174 -5.94 0.13 -38.06
C GLU A 174 -5.50 1.59 -38.27
N ASN A 175 -4.20 1.87 -38.14
CA ASN A 175 -3.61 3.18 -38.31
C ASN A 175 -3.33 3.51 -39.79
N GLY A 176 -3.01 2.50 -40.61
CA GLY A 176 -2.60 2.65 -42.00
C GLY A 176 -1.13 3.06 -42.18
N ASP A 177 -0.38 3.22 -41.09
CA ASP A 177 1.04 3.58 -41.07
C ASP A 177 1.80 2.70 -40.04
N PRO A 178 2.96 2.11 -40.41
CA PRO A 178 3.72 1.23 -39.52
C PRO A 178 4.52 1.98 -38.44
N ARG A 179 4.81 3.28 -38.63
CA ARG A 179 5.69 4.06 -37.74
C ARG A 179 5.02 4.27 -36.39
N LEU A 180 5.70 3.90 -35.30
CA LEU A 180 5.16 4.06 -33.96
C LEU A 180 4.83 5.53 -33.62
N GLU A 181 5.54 6.48 -34.20
CA GLU A 181 5.36 7.93 -34.02
C GLU A 181 3.97 8.41 -34.43
N THR A 182 3.30 7.69 -35.33
CA THR A 182 1.96 8.04 -35.82
C THR A 182 0.84 7.50 -34.92
N PHE A 183 1.17 6.71 -33.90
CA PHE A 183 0.16 6.07 -33.04
C PHE A 183 -0.42 7.08 -32.04
N THR A 184 -1.66 7.50 -32.31
CA THR A 184 -2.38 8.47 -31.46
C THR A 184 -3.07 7.82 -30.26
N GLU A 185 -3.41 8.64 -29.24
CA GLU A 185 -4.22 8.19 -28.10
C GLU A 185 -5.60 7.64 -28.57
N ALA A 186 -6.21 8.28 -29.57
CA ALA A 186 -7.49 7.88 -30.14
C ALA A 186 -7.45 6.49 -30.78
N LEU A 187 -6.39 6.18 -31.54
CA LEU A 187 -6.16 4.85 -32.12
C LEU A 187 -6.12 3.77 -31.04
N LEU A 188 -5.33 4.01 -29.99
CA LEU A 188 -5.15 3.02 -28.93
C LEU A 188 -6.41 2.84 -28.08
N LEU A 189 -7.20 3.91 -27.86
CA LEU A 189 -8.51 3.82 -27.21
C LEU A 189 -9.50 2.99 -28.03
N LYS A 190 -9.56 3.21 -29.35
CA LYS A 190 -10.35 2.39 -30.28
C LYS A 190 -9.92 0.92 -30.22
N GLY A 191 -8.62 0.67 -30.21
CA GLY A 191 -8.04 -0.67 -30.08
C GLY A 191 -8.35 -1.37 -28.74
N GLN A 192 -8.58 -0.62 -27.66
CA GLN A 192 -9.03 -1.17 -26.37
C GLN A 192 -10.53 -1.47 -26.33
N ALA A 193 -11.36 -0.61 -26.94
CA ALA A 193 -12.82 -0.66 -26.79
C ALA A 193 -13.48 -1.84 -27.53
N HIS A 194 -12.92 -2.25 -28.66
CA HIS A 194 -13.55 -3.23 -29.57
C HIS A 194 -12.95 -4.64 -29.53
N ARG A 195 -12.24 -5.00 -28.45
CA ARG A 195 -11.52 -6.28 -28.37
C ARG A 195 -11.69 -6.98 -27.03
N SER A 196 -11.35 -8.26 -26.98
CA SER A 196 -11.40 -9.05 -25.75
C SER A 196 -10.47 -8.48 -24.66
N ASP A 197 -10.81 -8.75 -23.40
CA ASP A 197 -10.04 -8.35 -22.20
C ASP A 197 -8.53 -8.62 -22.30
N GLY A 198 -8.15 -9.71 -22.96
CA GLY A 198 -6.75 -10.06 -23.17
C GLY A 198 -6.03 -9.08 -24.09
N VAL A 199 -6.68 -8.68 -25.19
CA VAL A 199 -6.10 -7.78 -26.18
C VAL A 199 -6.06 -6.34 -25.69
N ALA A 200 -7.12 -5.88 -25.01
CA ALA A 200 -7.13 -4.53 -24.41
C ALA A 200 -5.95 -4.31 -23.44
N ARG A 201 -5.58 -5.34 -22.65
CA ARG A 201 -4.41 -5.29 -21.77
C ARG A 201 -3.10 -5.17 -22.55
N LEU A 202 -2.98 -5.85 -23.69
CA LEU A 202 -1.80 -5.80 -24.55
C LEU A 202 -1.67 -4.44 -25.25
N VAL A 203 -2.77 -3.84 -25.72
CA VAL A 203 -2.78 -2.45 -26.22
C VAL A 203 -2.32 -1.48 -25.13
N GLY A 204 -2.75 -1.70 -23.89
CA GLY A 204 -2.23 -0.97 -22.74
C GLY A 204 -0.70 -1.09 -22.61
N LYS A 205 -0.12 -2.29 -22.81
CA LYS A 205 1.36 -2.47 -22.80
C LYS A 205 2.03 -1.71 -23.94
N VAL A 206 1.48 -1.73 -25.15
CA VAL A 206 2.00 -0.95 -26.29
C VAL A 206 2.06 0.53 -25.91
N SER A 207 0.99 1.08 -25.31
CA SER A 207 1.01 2.48 -24.86
C SER A 207 2.08 2.79 -23.80
N HIS A 208 2.46 1.80 -22.98
CA HIS A 208 3.56 1.96 -22.03
C HIS A 208 4.92 2.06 -22.73
N GLY A 209 5.16 1.23 -23.74
CA GLY A 209 6.37 1.33 -24.55
C GLY A 209 6.42 2.65 -25.33
N LEU A 210 5.30 3.06 -25.94
CA LEU A 210 5.21 4.34 -26.66
C LEU A 210 5.47 5.55 -25.76
N ALA A 211 4.94 5.55 -24.53
CA ALA A 211 5.20 6.63 -23.58
C ALA A 211 6.67 6.65 -23.11
N ALA A 212 7.29 5.47 -22.93
CA ALA A 212 8.70 5.38 -22.59
C ALA A 212 9.62 5.81 -23.74
N LEU A 213 9.21 5.58 -25.00
CA LEU A 213 9.86 6.12 -26.20
C LEU A 213 9.65 7.64 -26.38
N GLY A 214 8.82 8.29 -25.54
CA GLY A 214 8.51 9.72 -25.66
C GLY A 214 7.50 10.07 -26.76
N ILE A 215 6.86 9.07 -27.39
CA ILE A 215 5.84 9.27 -28.44
C ILE A 215 4.51 9.72 -27.83
N LEU A 216 4.14 9.15 -26.67
CA LEU A 216 2.97 9.57 -25.90
C LEU A 216 3.41 10.32 -24.64
N GLU A 217 2.69 11.39 -24.29
CA GLU A 217 2.91 12.12 -23.04
C GLU A 217 2.72 11.21 -21.81
N LYS A 218 1.72 10.33 -21.87
CA LYS A 218 1.38 9.39 -20.79
C LYS A 218 0.85 8.07 -21.34
N PRO A 219 1.13 6.94 -20.68
CA PRO A 219 0.57 5.67 -21.08
C PRO A 219 -0.92 5.60 -20.80
N LEU A 220 -1.65 4.92 -21.66
CA LEU A 220 -3.07 4.63 -21.45
C LEU A 220 -3.27 3.64 -20.29
N ARG A 221 -4.38 3.81 -19.58
CA ARG A 221 -4.79 2.83 -18.57
C ARG A 221 -5.18 1.52 -19.26
N MET A 222 -4.64 0.40 -18.80
CA MET A 222 -4.81 -0.97 -19.36
C MET A 222 -6.25 -1.51 -19.42
N ARG A 223 -7.28 -0.72 -19.09
CA ARG A 223 -8.66 -1.21 -18.90
C ARG A 223 -9.73 -0.34 -19.57
N GLY A 224 -9.38 0.64 -20.41
CA GLY A 224 -10.36 1.61 -20.92
C GLY A 224 -11.22 2.21 -19.81
N TYR A 225 -10.67 2.25 -18.58
CA TYR A 225 -11.46 2.57 -17.39
C TYR A 225 -11.70 4.06 -17.46
N VAL A 226 -12.85 4.44 -18.03
CA VAL A 226 -13.41 5.77 -17.84
C VAL A 226 -13.34 5.97 -16.34
N SER A 227 -12.73 7.08 -15.94
CA SER A 227 -12.33 7.36 -14.56
C SER A 227 -13.50 7.25 -13.57
N TRP A 228 -14.74 7.17 -14.07
CA TRP A 228 -15.98 7.15 -13.33
C TRP A 228 -17.03 6.30 -14.05
N ARG A 229 -17.64 5.32 -13.37
CA ARG A 229 -18.92 4.75 -13.81
C ARG A 229 -20.03 5.66 -13.29
N GLU A 230 -20.86 6.18 -14.18
CA GLU A 230 -22.09 6.83 -13.74
C GLU A 230 -22.92 5.87 -12.89
N LYS A 231 -23.46 6.38 -11.80
CA LYS A 231 -24.33 5.61 -10.91
C LYS A 231 -25.76 5.80 -11.39
N SER A 232 -26.52 4.70 -11.41
CA SER A 232 -27.93 4.77 -11.77
C SER A 232 -28.67 5.71 -10.80
N ILE A 233 -29.57 6.51 -11.37
CA ILE A 233 -30.48 7.41 -10.65
C ILE A 233 -31.92 6.88 -10.67
N GLU A 234 -32.13 5.64 -11.13
CA GLU A 234 -33.45 5.02 -11.16
C GLU A 234 -34.04 4.89 -9.75
N GLY A 235 -35.32 5.27 -9.61
CA GLY A 235 -36.02 5.28 -8.33
C GLY A 235 -35.62 6.41 -7.37
N ILE A 236 -34.97 7.47 -7.88
CA ILE A 236 -34.58 8.66 -7.11
C ILE A 236 -35.22 9.90 -7.71
N ASP A 237 -35.71 10.80 -6.86
CA ASP A 237 -36.23 12.09 -7.30
C ASP A 237 -35.17 12.89 -8.10
N PRO A 238 -35.49 13.42 -9.29
CA PRO A 238 -34.53 14.15 -10.12
C PRO A 238 -33.92 15.38 -9.44
N ALA A 239 -34.66 16.08 -8.57
CA ALA A 239 -34.15 17.21 -7.82
C ALA A 239 -33.10 16.78 -6.79
N TRP A 240 -33.37 15.71 -6.05
CA TRP A 240 -32.39 15.15 -5.12
C TRP A 240 -31.12 14.68 -5.84
N ALA A 241 -31.27 14.00 -6.98
CA ALA A 241 -30.14 13.54 -7.79
C ALA A 241 -29.27 14.72 -8.28
N ARG A 242 -29.88 15.85 -8.66
CA ARG A 242 -29.15 17.08 -9.03
C ARG A 242 -28.34 17.63 -7.86
N TRP A 243 -28.90 17.68 -6.65
CA TRP A 243 -28.17 18.09 -5.45
C TRP A 243 -26.99 17.18 -5.12
N CYS A 244 -27.20 15.85 -5.20
CA CYS A 244 -26.13 14.88 -5.02
C CYS A 244 -24.99 15.09 -6.01
N ARG A 245 -25.32 15.32 -7.29
CA ARG A 245 -24.35 15.57 -8.35
C ARG A 245 -23.59 16.88 -8.13
N ARG A 246 -24.30 17.96 -7.80
CA ARG A 246 -23.70 19.26 -7.46
C ARG A 246 -22.71 19.12 -6.30
N TRP A 247 -23.08 18.40 -5.24
CA TRP A 247 -22.18 18.11 -4.12
C TRP A 247 -20.95 17.31 -4.55
N ARG A 248 -21.13 16.26 -5.36
CA ARG A 248 -20.02 15.45 -5.89
C ARG A 248 -19.05 16.30 -6.70
N ASP A 249 -19.56 17.20 -7.55
CA ASP A 249 -18.73 17.98 -8.46
C ASP A 249 -18.01 19.13 -7.72
N THR A 250 -18.58 19.62 -6.61
CA THR A 250 -17.99 20.68 -5.76
C THR A 250 -17.06 20.14 -4.67
N SER A 251 -17.31 18.92 -4.17
CA SER A 251 -16.60 18.39 -3.00
C SER A 251 -15.10 18.22 -3.25
N THR A 252 -14.30 18.80 -2.34
CA THR A 252 -12.84 18.72 -2.28
C THR A 252 -12.33 17.39 -1.70
N LEU A 253 -13.23 16.45 -1.41
CA LEU A 253 -12.87 15.11 -0.97
C LEU A 253 -12.07 14.37 -2.04
N ARG A 254 -11.11 13.56 -1.57
CA ARG A 254 -10.36 12.65 -2.45
C ARG A 254 -11.33 11.75 -3.25
N PRO A 255 -11.02 11.45 -4.52
CA PRO A 255 -11.85 10.66 -5.44
C PRO A 255 -12.62 9.51 -4.80
N ARG A 256 -11.89 8.56 -4.18
CA ARG A 256 -12.50 7.37 -3.58
C ARG A 256 -13.42 7.68 -2.40
N THR A 257 -13.07 8.65 -1.56
CA THR A 257 -13.89 9.04 -0.42
C THR A 257 -15.14 9.78 -0.91
N ARG A 258 -14.98 10.69 -1.87
CA ARG A 258 -16.07 11.41 -2.52
C ARG A 258 -17.08 10.45 -3.12
N GLU A 259 -16.64 9.45 -3.87
CA GLU A 259 -17.53 8.44 -4.45
C GLU A 259 -18.24 7.58 -3.44
N SER A 260 -17.55 7.20 -2.36
CA SER A 260 -18.17 6.40 -1.30
C SER A 260 -19.30 7.20 -0.63
N ASN A 261 -19.05 8.48 -0.31
CA ASN A 261 -20.04 9.37 0.28
C ASN A 261 -21.17 9.68 -0.71
N TYR A 262 -20.85 10.02 -1.96
CA TYR A 262 -21.83 10.22 -3.05
C TYR A 262 -22.74 9.00 -3.20
N SER A 263 -22.20 7.78 -3.07
CA SER A 263 -23.03 6.56 -3.07
C SER A 263 -24.04 6.54 -1.94
N PHE A 264 -23.63 6.87 -0.72
CA PHE A 264 -24.52 6.85 0.43
C PHE A 264 -25.60 7.93 0.30
N ILE A 265 -25.23 9.14 -0.10
CA ILE A 265 -26.15 10.28 -0.29
C ILE A 265 -27.15 9.97 -1.41
N LEU A 266 -26.70 9.38 -2.52
CA LEU A 266 -27.58 9.00 -3.63
C LEU A 266 -28.57 7.90 -3.21
N ARG A 267 -28.10 6.89 -2.46
CA ARG A 267 -28.97 5.82 -1.93
C ARG A 267 -30.03 6.34 -0.95
N THR A 268 -29.74 7.40 -0.19
CA THR A 268 -30.76 8.10 0.62
C THR A 268 -31.90 8.61 -0.25
N GLY A 269 -31.65 8.96 -1.51
CA GLY A 269 -32.70 9.34 -2.46
C GLY A 269 -33.73 8.24 -2.76
N ILE A 270 -33.31 6.96 -2.74
CA ILE A 270 -34.24 5.83 -2.90
C ILE A 270 -35.15 5.71 -1.68
N TRP A 271 -34.59 5.93 -0.49
CA TRP A 271 -35.37 5.95 0.75
C TRP A 271 -36.36 7.12 0.76
N LEU A 272 -35.92 8.33 0.38
CA LEU A 272 -36.78 9.51 0.29
C LEU A 272 -37.95 9.28 -0.66
N ALA A 273 -37.69 8.75 -1.87
CA ALA A 273 -38.74 8.49 -2.85
C ALA A 273 -39.81 7.48 -2.37
N ARG A 274 -39.46 6.57 -1.45
CA ARG A 274 -40.37 5.54 -0.91
C ARG A 274 -41.12 6.01 0.33
N GLU A 275 -40.41 6.61 1.28
CA GLU A 275 -40.90 6.84 2.64
C GLU A 275 -41.19 8.32 2.95
N GLN A 276 -40.63 9.24 2.14
CA GLN A 276 -40.73 10.69 2.34
C GLN A 276 -40.85 11.43 0.98
N PRO A 277 -41.86 11.12 0.13
CA PRO A 277 -41.91 11.57 -1.25
C PRO A 277 -42.03 13.09 -1.42
N LEU A 278 -42.47 13.80 -0.38
CA LEU A 278 -42.54 15.26 -0.36
C LEU A 278 -41.17 15.95 -0.15
N VAL A 279 -40.13 15.19 0.19
CA VAL A 279 -38.78 15.71 0.47
C VAL A 279 -37.89 15.47 -0.76
N SER A 280 -37.70 16.51 -1.57
CA SER A 280 -36.96 16.44 -2.84
C SER A 280 -35.64 17.22 -2.81
N SER A 281 -35.52 18.15 -1.87
CA SER A 281 -34.38 19.04 -1.66
C SER A 281 -33.74 18.82 -0.28
N PRO A 282 -32.42 19.05 -0.11
CA PRO A 282 -31.80 19.05 1.22
C PRO A 282 -32.44 20.05 2.20
N PHE A 283 -33.08 21.11 1.69
CA PHE A 283 -33.70 22.14 2.50
C PHE A 283 -35.14 21.80 2.93
N ASP A 284 -35.74 20.76 2.33
CA ASP A 284 -37.07 20.25 2.74
C ASP A 284 -36.97 19.36 3.99
N TRP A 285 -35.74 18.95 4.37
CA TRP A 285 -35.52 18.09 5.52
C TRP A 285 -35.85 18.81 6.83
N SER A 286 -36.55 18.09 7.70
CA SER A 286 -36.90 18.52 9.05
C SER A 286 -36.31 17.60 10.11
N MET A 287 -36.46 17.98 11.39
CA MET A 287 -36.05 17.14 12.52
C MET A 287 -36.74 15.77 12.51
N SER A 288 -38.01 15.69 12.09
CA SER A 288 -38.74 14.42 12.00
C SER A 288 -38.20 13.54 10.87
N THR A 289 -37.84 14.12 9.71
CA THR A 289 -37.19 13.41 8.61
C THR A 289 -35.83 12.84 9.06
N CYS A 290 -35.05 13.59 9.85
CA CYS A 290 -33.79 13.09 10.41
C CYS A 290 -34.00 11.88 11.34
N ALA A 291 -34.98 11.95 12.24
CA ALA A 291 -35.30 10.85 13.16
C ALA A 291 -35.76 9.60 12.38
N ALA A 292 -36.63 9.77 11.38
CA ALA A 292 -37.07 8.70 10.51
C ALA A 292 -35.89 8.06 9.75
N PHE A 293 -34.96 8.87 9.24
CA PHE A 293 -33.78 8.37 8.55
C PHE A 293 -32.86 7.55 9.47
N ILE A 294 -32.61 8.02 10.70
CA ILE A 294 -31.80 7.27 11.68
C ILE A 294 -32.44 5.90 11.94
N ALA A 295 -33.76 5.87 12.19
CA ALA A 295 -34.50 4.63 12.43
C ALA A 295 -34.43 3.67 11.22
N ALA A 296 -34.58 4.22 10.01
CA ALA A 296 -34.48 3.45 8.78
C ALA A 296 -33.07 2.85 8.60
N VAL A 297 -32.01 3.63 8.78
CA VAL A 297 -30.61 3.15 8.70
C VAL A 297 -30.32 2.11 9.77
N ASP A 298 -30.89 2.24 10.97
CA ASP A 298 -30.68 1.28 12.04
C ASP A 298 -31.34 -0.09 11.74
N ARG A 299 -32.48 -0.09 11.05
CA ARG A 299 -33.20 -1.33 10.67
C ARG A 299 -32.80 -1.87 9.29
N MET A 300 -32.02 -1.11 8.53
CA MET A 300 -31.68 -1.43 7.15
C MET A 300 -30.91 -2.75 7.01
N THR A 301 -31.23 -3.50 5.95
CA THR A 301 -30.57 -4.75 5.57
C THR A 301 -29.58 -4.57 4.41
N VAL A 302 -28.65 -5.50 4.25
CA VAL A 302 -27.69 -5.50 3.13
C VAL A 302 -28.44 -5.70 1.82
N GLY A 303 -28.23 -4.79 0.87
CA GLY A 303 -28.91 -4.78 -0.44
C GLY A 303 -30.09 -3.82 -0.49
N GLU A 304 -30.61 -3.42 0.66
CA GLU A 304 -31.64 -2.40 0.76
C GLU A 304 -31.10 -1.04 0.29
N TRP A 305 -31.91 -0.36 -0.53
CA TRP A 305 -31.54 0.86 -1.27
C TRP A 305 -30.27 0.69 -2.12
N ALA A 306 -29.96 -0.51 -2.61
CA ALA A 306 -28.89 -0.68 -3.59
C ALA A 306 -29.26 0.02 -4.90
N LEU A 307 -28.32 0.79 -5.46
CA LEU A 307 -28.48 1.39 -6.77
C LEU A 307 -28.53 0.28 -7.83
N GLU A 308 -29.28 0.47 -8.91
CA GLU A 308 -29.34 -0.50 -9.99
C GLU A 308 -27.96 -0.79 -10.60
N SER A 309 -27.11 0.23 -10.71
CA SER A 309 -25.72 0.10 -11.14
C SER A 309 -24.86 -0.80 -10.24
N ALA A 310 -25.39 -1.26 -9.10
CA ALA A 310 -24.75 -2.20 -8.20
C ALA A 310 -25.33 -3.63 -8.29
N ARG A 311 -26.35 -3.91 -9.13
CA ARG A 311 -27.04 -5.23 -9.21
C ARG A 311 -26.10 -6.40 -9.50
N ASP A 312 -25.04 -6.21 -10.28
CA ASP A 312 -24.05 -7.27 -10.57
C ASP A 312 -23.05 -7.52 -9.42
N THR A 313 -23.14 -6.75 -8.33
CA THR A 313 -22.22 -6.88 -7.20
C THR A 313 -22.73 -7.95 -6.24
N LYS A 314 -21.95 -9.03 -6.05
CA LYS A 314 -22.24 -10.02 -4.99
C LYS A 314 -22.12 -9.37 -3.60
N LEU A 315 -23.25 -8.99 -3.02
CA LEU A 315 -23.33 -8.43 -1.68
C LEU A 315 -23.32 -9.56 -0.64
N LYS A 316 -22.24 -9.63 0.16
CA LYS A 316 -22.14 -10.62 1.24
C LYS A 316 -23.18 -10.32 2.33
N GLY A 317 -23.94 -11.34 2.72
CA GLY A 317 -24.96 -11.21 3.76
C GLY A 317 -26.21 -10.47 3.30
N LEU A 318 -26.57 -10.56 2.02
CA LEU A 318 -27.81 -9.99 1.48
C LEU A 318 -29.01 -10.33 2.38
N GLY A 319 -29.84 -9.34 2.71
CA GLY A 319 -31.00 -9.50 3.60
C GLY A 319 -30.69 -9.51 5.10
N GLN A 320 -29.42 -9.61 5.51
CA GLN A 320 -29.03 -9.49 6.92
C GLN A 320 -28.92 -8.01 7.34
N PRO A 321 -29.08 -7.67 8.64
CA PRO A 321 -28.86 -6.30 9.13
C PRO A 321 -27.47 -5.78 8.77
N ILE A 322 -27.38 -4.52 8.35
CA ILE A 322 -26.08 -3.93 8.04
C ILE A 322 -25.22 -3.75 9.32
N ALA A 323 -23.90 -3.90 9.16
CA ALA A 323 -22.95 -3.73 10.26
C ALA A 323 -23.01 -2.31 10.86
N ALA A 324 -22.75 -2.20 12.18
CA ALA A 324 -22.74 -0.92 12.89
C ALA A 324 -21.84 0.14 12.23
N ASN A 325 -20.65 -0.28 11.75
CA ASN A 325 -19.77 0.62 10.99
C ASN A 325 -20.43 1.12 9.70
N SER A 326 -21.19 0.31 8.97
CA SER A 326 -21.92 0.76 7.78
C SER A 326 -22.98 1.79 8.13
N LYS A 327 -23.72 1.60 9.24
CA LYS A 327 -24.71 2.57 9.76
C LYS A 327 -24.04 3.91 10.05
N ARG A 328 -22.91 3.87 10.77
CA ARG A 328 -22.08 5.06 11.05
C ARG A 328 -21.63 5.78 9.79
N HIS A 329 -21.23 5.06 8.73
CA HIS A 329 -20.80 5.67 7.47
C HIS A 329 -21.95 6.36 6.71
N PHE A 330 -23.15 5.78 6.71
CA PHE A 330 -24.35 6.41 6.16
C PHE A 330 -24.64 7.76 6.84
N LEU A 331 -24.75 7.73 8.17
CA LEU A 331 -25.01 8.93 8.97
C LEU A 331 -23.90 9.97 8.82
N HIS A 332 -22.65 9.55 8.74
CA HIS A 332 -21.52 10.46 8.51
C HIS A 332 -21.59 11.11 7.12
N ALA A 333 -21.84 10.33 6.06
CA ALA A 333 -21.90 10.85 4.70
C ALA A 333 -23.02 11.88 4.55
N LEU A 334 -24.19 11.60 5.11
CA LEU A 334 -25.34 12.49 5.04
C LEU A 334 -25.15 13.75 5.90
N ARG A 335 -24.61 13.64 7.12
CA ARG A 335 -24.23 14.82 7.92
C ARG A 335 -23.30 15.74 7.18
N ARG A 336 -22.28 15.17 6.53
CA ARG A 336 -21.31 15.94 5.77
C ARG A 336 -21.95 16.62 4.57
N PHE A 337 -22.79 15.92 3.82
CA PHE A 337 -23.54 16.49 2.70
C PHE A 337 -24.33 17.74 3.12
N PHE A 338 -25.07 17.66 4.22
CA PHE A 338 -25.84 18.80 4.73
C PHE A 338 -24.95 19.95 5.22
N ILE A 339 -23.91 19.65 5.99
CA ILE A 339 -22.95 20.67 6.45
C ILE A 339 -22.29 21.36 5.26
N ASP A 340 -21.88 20.61 4.24
CA ASP A 340 -21.27 21.16 3.03
C ASP A 340 -22.27 22.05 2.27
N CYS A 341 -23.55 21.66 2.16
CA CYS A 341 -24.59 22.49 1.51
C CYS A 341 -24.77 23.85 2.21
N GLU A 342 -24.78 23.86 3.55
CA GLU A 342 -24.92 25.09 4.35
C GLU A 342 -23.65 25.95 4.29
N LEU A 343 -22.46 25.33 4.45
CA LEU A 343 -21.17 26.03 4.37
C LEU A 343 -20.90 26.64 3.00
N TRP A 344 -21.39 26.03 1.92
CA TRP A 344 -21.27 26.58 0.57
C TRP A 344 -22.39 27.56 0.21
N GLY A 345 -23.26 27.92 1.16
CA GLY A 345 -24.30 28.92 0.98
C GLY A 345 -25.38 28.50 -0.02
N TRP A 346 -25.62 27.20 -0.21
CA TRP A 346 -26.63 26.72 -1.16
C TRP A 346 -28.07 26.86 -0.65
N GLY A 347 -28.22 27.05 0.66
CA GLY A 347 -29.48 27.27 1.34
C GLY A 347 -29.33 27.06 2.85
N ARG A 348 -30.38 27.38 3.59
CA ARG A 348 -30.43 27.24 5.06
C ARG A 348 -31.14 25.95 5.44
N LEU A 349 -30.58 25.20 6.39
CA LEU A 349 -31.19 23.98 6.90
C LEU A 349 -32.17 24.28 8.04
N ASN A 350 -33.25 23.50 8.12
CA ASN A 350 -34.24 23.59 9.21
C ASN A 350 -33.85 22.75 10.46
N PHE A 351 -32.66 22.16 10.45
CA PHE A 351 -32.15 21.31 11.52
C PHE A 351 -30.63 21.42 11.58
N SER A 352 -30.06 21.08 12.74
CA SER A 352 -28.60 20.95 12.90
C SER A 352 -28.14 19.52 12.54
N PRO A 353 -27.32 19.33 11.49
CA PRO A 353 -26.88 17.99 11.08
C PRO A 353 -26.04 17.28 12.16
N ARG A 354 -25.24 18.04 12.93
CA ARG A 354 -24.38 17.44 13.96
C ARG A 354 -25.18 16.80 15.10
N HIS A 355 -26.31 17.41 15.45
CA HIS A 355 -27.15 16.98 16.56
C HIS A 355 -28.24 16.01 16.10
N HIS A 356 -29.01 16.35 15.06
CA HIS A 356 -30.19 15.58 14.66
C HIS A 356 -29.87 14.35 13.79
N LEU A 357 -28.66 14.26 13.23
CA LEU A 357 -28.15 13.07 12.53
C LEU A 357 -26.98 12.44 13.29
N ALA A 358 -26.91 12.65 14.61
CA ALA A 358 -25.89 12.05 15.47
C ALA A 358 -25.95 10.51 15.40
N THR A 359 -24.78 9.87 15.48
CA THR A 359 -24.71 8.40 15.51
C THR A 359 -25.30 7.89 16.83
N PRO A 360 -26.27 6.96 16.82
CA PRO A 360 -26.80 6.37 18.06
C PRO A 360 -25.70 5.74 18.93
N LEU A 361 -25.83 5.81 20.25
CA LEU A 361 -24.83 5.32 21.20
C LEU A 361 -24.51 3.83 21.01
N THR A 362 -25.53 3.00 20.82
CA THR A 362 -25.38 1.55 20.55
C THR A 362 -24.60 1.29 19.27
N VAL A 363 -24.88 2.06 18.21
CA VAL A 363 -24.14 1.99 16.94
C VAL A 363 -22.70 2.45 17.15
N ALA A 364 -22.48 3.55 17.88
CA ALA A 364 -21.14 4.07 18.16
C ALA A 364 -20.28 3.08 18.96
N PHE A 365 -20.86 2.47 20.01
CA PHE A 365 -20.23 1.46 20.85
C PHE A 365 -19.85 0.22 20.02
N ASN A 366 -20.79 -0.33 19.24
CA ASN A 366 -20.55 -1.49 18.39
C ASN A 366 -19.67 -1.20 17.17
N SER A 367 -19.48 0.08 16.84
CA SER A 367 -18.54 0.55 15.81
C SER A 367 -17.13 0.80 16.36
N ALA A 368 -16.89 0.54 17.65
CA ALA A 368 -15.58 0.73 18.26
C ALA A 368 -14.50 -0.12 17.57
N ILE A 369 -13.28 0.42 17.55
CA ILE A 369 -12.14 -0.22 16.92
C ILE A 369 -11.67 -1.35 17.84
N ASN A 370 -11.88 -2.59 17.42
CA ASN A 370 -11.25 -3.75 18.03
C ASN A 370 -10.14 -4.27 17.09
N PRO A 371 -8.85 -4.00 17.37
CA PRO A 371 -7.76 -4.53 16.58
C PRO A 371 -7.77 -6.05 16.59
N ARG A 372 -8.16 -6.63 15.46
CA ARG A 372 -8.14 -8.08 15.25
C ARG A 372 -6.71 -8.52 14.96
N VAL A 373 -5.87 -8.62 15.99
CA VAL A 373 -4.51 -9.14 15.82
C VAL A 373 -4.56 -10.59 15.34
N ILE A 374 -3.61 -10.97 14.48
CA ILE A 374 -3.35 -12.35 14.06
C ILE A 374 -2.85 -13.14 15.27
N ASP A 375 -3.25 -14.40 15.37
CA ASP A 375 -2.81 -15.29 16.45
C ASP A 375 -1.28 -15.38 16.52
N ASP A 376 -0.71 -15.27 17.72
CA ASP A 376 0.75 -15.10 17.92
C ASP A 376 1.57 -16.20 17.24
N SER A 377 1.12 -17.46 17.33
CA SER A 377 1.77 -18.60 16.68
C SER A 377 1.77 -18.50 15.16
N SER A 378 0.67 -18.02 14.56
CA SER A 378 0.58 -17.79 13.12
C SER A 378 1.43 -16.59 12.71
N TRP A 379 1.42 -15.52 13.51
CA TRP A 379 2.20 -14.32 13.24
C TRP A 379 3.71 -14.58 13.21
N LEU A 380 4.24 -15.31 14.19
CA LEU A 380 5.65 -15.70 14.24
C LEU A 380 6.06 -16.55 13.02
N LYS A 381 5.21 -17.50 12.61
CA LYS A 381 5.44 -18.31 11.41
C LYS A 381 5.44 -17.45 10.13
N LEU A 382 4.59 -16.43 10.05
CA LEU A 382 4.57 -15.50 8.92
C LEU A 382 5.82 -14.60 8.88
N ILE A 383 6.34 -14.16 10.03
CA ILE A 383 7.62 -13.45 10.11
C ILE A 383 8.74 -14.36 9.58
N TRP A 384 8.84 -15.58 10.09
CA TRP A 384 9.82 -16.57 9.60
C TRP A 384 9.69 -16.80 8.10
N ALA A 385 8.47 -17.03 7.59
CA ALA A 385 8.24 -17.23 6.17
C ALA A 385 8.69 -16.02 5.33
N SER A 386 8.48 -14.80 5.82
CA SER A 386 8.87 -13.57 5.09
C SER A 386 10.38 -13.44 4.92
N LEU A 387 11.16 -13.94 5.88
CA LEU A 387 12.62 -13.94 5.84
C LEU A 387 13.19 -15.05 4.95
N ASN A 388 12.40 -16.11 4.70
CA ASN A 388 12.88 -17.32 4.04
C ASN A 388 12.30 -17.55 2.64
N LEU A 389 11.52 -16.61 2.07
CA LEU A 389 10.90 -16.78 0.74
C LEU A 389 11.91 -17.15 -0.35
N GLU A 390 11.58 -18.17 -1.14
CA GLU A 390 12.38 -18.69 -2.25
C GLU A 390 11.63 -18.58 -3.58
N ARG A 391 12.32 -18.83 -4.70
CA ARG A 391 11.71 -18.80 -6.04
C ARG A 391 10.56 -19.78 -6.20
N LYS A 392 10.64 -20.96 -5.58
CA LYS A 392 9.60 -22.00 -5.63
C LYS A 392 8.28 -21.59 -4.97
N ASP A 393 8.30 -20.59 -4.09
CA ASP A 393 7.11 -20.13 -3.37
C ASP A 393 6.26 -19.15 -4.20
N LEU A 394 6.79 -18.67 -5.33
CA LEU A 394 6.10 -17.68 -6.16
C LEU A 394 4.85 -18.28 -6.82
N LEU A 395 3.67 -17.74 -6.47
CA LEU A 395 2.39 -18.11 -7.09
C LEU A 395 2.35 -17.80 -8.61
N SER A 396 3.13 -16.82 -9.07
CA SER A 396 3.27 -16.45 -10.48
C SER A 396 4.46 -15.53 -10.69
N GLU A 397 5.42 -15.91 -11.52
CA GLU A 397 6.53 -15.04 -11.93
C GLU A 397 6.13 -13.98 -12.97
N ILE A 398 4.87 -14.00 -13.43
CA ILE A 398 4.42 -13.12 -14.51
C ILE A 398 4.34 -11.67 -14.01
N HIS A 399 4.08 -11.47 -12.72
CA HIS A 399 3.68 -10.17 -12.17
C HIS A 399 4.82 -9.36 -11.54
N TYR A 400 5.62 -9.96 -10.66
CA TYR A 400 6.72 -9.29 -9.95
C TYR A 400 7.90 -10.26 -9.71
N PRO A 401 9.16 -9.77 -9.69
CA PRO A 401 10.33 -10.59 -9.42
C PRO A 401 10.46 -10.97 -7.93
N LEU A 402 11.27 -12.00 -7.63
CA LEU A 402 11.44 -12.54 -6.28
C LEU A 402 11.94 -11.47 -5.28
N ALA A 403 12.97 -10.71 -5.63
CA ALA A 403 13.55 -9.71 -4.74
C ALA A 403 12.52 -8.65 -4.32
N MET A 404 11.67 -8.20 -5.24
CA MET A 404 10.55 -7.30 -4.94
C MET A 404 9.57 -7.95 -3.95
N MET A 405 9.21 -9.22 -4.17
CA MET A 405 8.25 -9.93 -3.32
C MET A 405 8.80 -10.17 -1.91
N GLN A 406 10.09 -10.49 -1.78
CA GLN A 406 10.80 -10.59 -0.50
C GLN A 406 10.82 -9.24 0.23
N ALA A 407 11.17 -8.17 -0.46
CA ALA A 407 11.17 -6.81 0.11
C ALA A 407 9.79 -6.39 0.61
N VAL A 408 8.73 -6.61 -0.18
CA VAL A 408 7.35 -6.29 0.23
C VAL A 408 6.92 -7.13 1.44
N ALA A 409 7.27 -8.43 1.46
CA ALA A 409 6.94 -9.32 2.56
C ALA A 409 7.58 -8.86 3.88
N VAL A 410 8.89 -8.59 3.86
CA VAL A 410 9.64 -8.13 5.05
C VAL A 410 9.19 -6.74 5.49
N VAL A 411 8.99 -5.80 4.56
CA VAL A 411 8.44 -4.48 4.90
C VAL A 411 7.07 -4.64 5.56
N TRP A 412 6.20 -5.50 5.05
CA TRP A 412 4.87 -5.70 5.65
C TRP A 412 4.94 -6.31 7.06
N THR A 413 5.80 -7.30 7.29
CA THR A 413 5.90 -8.01 8.58
C THR A 413 6.68 -7.24 9.66
N HIS A 414 7.65 -6.39 9.29
CA HIS A 414 8.57 -5.78 10.27
C HIS A 414 8.33 -4.29 10.54
N THR A 415 7.57 -3.58 9.69
CA THR A 415 7.45 -2.10 9.81
C THR A 415 6.12 -1.63 10.37
N GLY A 416 5.10 -2.51 10.44
CA GLY A 416 3.74 -2.14 10.87
C GLY A 416 3.10 -1.04 10.00
N LEU A 417 3.56 -0.83 8.76
CA LEU A 417 3.03 0.21 7.87
C LEU A 417 1.66 -0.18 7.28
N ARG A 418 0.83 0.82 7.00
CA ARG A 418 -0.41 0.64 6.24
C ARG A 418 -0.08 0.27 4.80
N ASN A 419 -0.93 -0.52 4.15
CA ASN A 419 -0.76 -0.89 2.73
C ASN A 419 -0.48 0.32 1.82
N ASN A 420 -1.17 1.45 2.02
CA ASN A 420 -0.93 2.66 1.23
C ASN A 420 0.39 3.39 1.58
N GLU A 421 0.92 3.22 2.78
CA GLU A 421 2.24 3.75 3.17
C GLU A 421 3.33 2.93 2.49
N ILE A 422 3.25 1.59 2.56
CA ILE A 422 4.17 0.66 1.88
C ILE A 422 4.25 0.96 0.39
N MET A 423 3.11 1.09 -0.29
CA MET A 423 3.07 1.40 -1.72
C MET A 423 3.65 2.76 -2.10
N ARG A 424 3.78 3.69 -1.15
CA ARG A 424 4.22 5.07 -1.40
C ARG A 424 5.66 5.35 -0.93
N LEU A 425 6.36 4.35 -0.40
CA LEU A 425 7.79 4.49 -0.08
C LEU A 425 8.56 4.91 -1.34
N SER A 426 9.40 5.92 -1.22
CA SER A 426 10.30 6.39 -2.27
C SER A 426 11.57 5.55 -2.32
N ILE A 427 12.28 5.58 -3.43
CA ILE A 427 13.68 5.12 -3.46
C ILE A 427 14.49 5.96 -2.45
N GLY A 428 15.44 5.32 -1.79
CA GLY A 428 16.27 5.98 -0.77
C GLY A 428 15.56 6.21 0.56
N CYS A 429 14.36 5.65 0.78
CA CYS A 429 13.67 5.79 2.05
C CYS A 429 14.31 5.02 3.21
N ALA A 430 15.27 4.13 2.97
CA ALA A 430 15.83 3.22 3.97
C ALA A 430 17.32 3.51 4.20
N HIS A 431 17.64 3.99 5.39
CA HIS A 431 18.99 4.41 5.79
C HIS A 431 19.53 3.49 6.89
N ALA A 432 20.79 3.09 6.80
CA ALA A 432 21.42 2.38 7.90
C ALA A 432 21.62 3.33 9.09
N GLN A 433 21.53 2.82 10.31
CA GLN A 433 21.91 3.57 11.51
C GLN A 433 23.39 3.97 11.42
N PRO A 434 23.72 5.28 11.36
CA PRO A 434 25.08 5.73 11.09
C PRO A 434 25.99 5.74 12.31
N HIS A 435 25.43 5.98 13.51
CA HIS A 435 26.17 6.11 14.75
C HIS A 435 25.60 5.18 15.83
N GLU A 436 26.42 4.88 16.82
CA GLU A 436 26.00 4.16 18.02
C GLU A 436 24.91 4.95 18.74
N VAL A 437 23.87 4.25 19.20
CA VAL A 437 22.81 4.85 20.01
C VAL A 437 23.04 4.41 21.45
N VAL A 438 23.30 5.39 22.32
CA VAL A 438 23.44 5.20 23.76
C VAL A 438 22.09 5.43 24.41
N HIS A 439 21.62 4.45 25.17
CA HIS A 439 20.36 4.52 25.91
C HIS A 439 20.59 5.09 27.32
N ASP A 440 19.53 5.60 27.97
CA ASP A 440 19.62 6.27 29.27
C ASP A 440 20.13 5.35 30.41
N ASP A 441 20.04 4.04 30.21
CA ASP A 441 20.55 2.99 31.12
C ASP A 441 22.01 2.58 30.84
N GLY A 442 22.69 3.26 29.91
CA GLY A 442 24.07 2.98 29.52
C GLY A 442 24.23 1.82 28.53
N THR A 443 23.15 1.20 28.06
CA THR A 443 23.21 0.18 27.00
C THR A 443 23.46 0.85 25.64
N THR A 444 24.28 0.22 24.79
CA THR A 444 24.59 0.76 23.46
C THR A 444 24.14 -0.14 22.33
N ILE A 445 23.62 0.47 21.27
CA ILE A 445 23.20 -0.20 20.05
C ILE A 445 24.23 0.10 18.96
N PRO A 446 24.99 -0.89 18.47
CA PRO A 446 26.06 -0.64 17.53
C PRO A 446 25.51 -0.17 16.17
N PRO A 447 26.29 0.62 15.41
CA PRO A 447 25.94 1.03 14.06
C PRO A 447 25.57 -0.17 13.18
N GLY A 448 24.58 0.02 12.29
CA GLY A 448 24.10 -1.05 11.40
C GLY A 448 23.12 -2.05 12.03
N THR A 449 22.77 -1.93 13.31
CA THR A 449 21.73 -2.78 13.93
C THR A 449 20.31 -2.39 13.47
N LEU A 450 20.09 -1.08 13.32
CA LEU A 450 18.81 -0.51 12.92
C LEU A 450 18.83 0.06 11.50
N CYS A 451 17.64 0.17 10.94
CA CYS A 451 17.35 0.92 9.73
C CYS A 451 16.37 2.05 10.05
N TYR A 452 16.67 3.26 9.62
CA TYR A 452 15.76 4.40 9.66
C TYR A 452 14.98 4.46 8.35
N LEU A 453 13.66 4.33 8.45
CA LEU A 453 12.75 4.29 7.31
C LEU A 453 11.93 5.58 7.22
N ASP A 454 12.09 6.32 6.13
CA ASP A 454 11.34 7.54 5.82
C ASP A 454 9.92 7.19 5.37
N ILE A 455 8.94 7.55 6.20
CA ILE A 455 7.53 7.27 5.92
C ILE A 455 6.89 8.51 5.30
N PRO A 456 6.28 8.38 4.09
CA PRO A 456 5.65 9.52 3.44
C PRO A 456 4.42 9.98 4.21
N ALA A 457 4.13 11.28 4.15
CA ALA A 457 2.98 11.88 4.81
C ALA A 457 1.66 11.16 4.47
N SER A 458 0.77 11.04 5.46
CA SER A 458 -0.52 10.37 5.31
C SER A 458 -1.70 11.33 5.51
N LYS A 459 -2.92 10.80 5.71
CA LYS A 459 -4.14 11.62 5.87
C LYS A 459 -4.09 12.43 7.18
N THR A 460 -3.43 11.90 8.20
CA THR A 460 -3.53 12.38 9.58
C THR A 460 -2.18 12.70 10.22
N PHE A 461 -1.05 12.46 9.54
CA PHE A 461 0.27 12.69 10.09
C PHE A 461 1.26 13.10 8.98
N LYS A 462 2.23 13.95 9.35
CA LYS A 462 3.31 14.46 8.48
C LYS A 462 4.31 13.35 8.16
N ALA A 463 5.22 13.58 7.20
CA ALA A 463 6.31 12.62 6.98
C ALA A 463 7.13 12.46 8.27
N PHE A 464 7.58 11.24 8.56
CA PHE A 464 8.34 10.93 9.77
C PHE A 464 9.29 9.76 9.54
N VAL A 465 10.35 9.70 10.35
CA VAL A 465 11.35 8.64 10.31
C VAL A 465 10.99 7.56 11.33
N LYS A 466 11.07 6.30 10.93
CA LYS A 466 10.75 5.14 11.76
C LYS A 466 11.97 4.22 11.93
N PRO A 467 12.41 3.92 13.15
CA PRO A 467 13.40 2.87 13.38
C PRO A 467 12.78 1.49 13.19
N VAL A 468 13.44 0.64 12.41
CA VAL A 468 13.08 -0.76 12.13
C VAL A 468 14.33 -1.64 12.11
N ALA A 469 14.16 -2.96 12.09
CA ALA A 469 15.28 -3.89 12.00
C ALA A 469 16.06 -3.74 10.68
N VAL A 470 17.39 -3.89 10.72
CA VAL A 470 18.28 -3.74 9.54
C VAL A 470 17.91 -4.65 8.36
N VAL A 471 17.34 -5.83 8.63
CA VAL A 471 16.86 -6.77 7.60
C VAL A 471 15.89 -6.12 6.59
N VAL A 472 15.17 -5.08 7.01
CA VAL A 472 14.31 -4.30 6.10
C VAL A 472 15.14 -3.61 5.02
N LYS A 473 16.26 -3.01 5.41
CA LYS A 473 17.19 -2.37 4.47
C LYS A 473 17.83 -3.39 3.53
N GLU A 474 18.32 -4.51 4.05
CA GLU A 474 18.95 -5.56 3.24
C GLU A 474 18.04 -6.05 2.12
N ARG A 475 16.76 -6.30 2.42
CA ARG A 475 15.78 -6.73 1.41
C ARG A 475 15.40 -5.61 0.44
N ILE A 476 15.35 -4.36 0.90
CA ILE A 476 15.14 -3.19 0.04
C ILE A 476 16.31 -3.03 -0.94
N ASP A 477 17.54 -3.13 -0.45
CA ASP A 477 18.76 -2.99 -1.26
C ASP A 477 18.85 -4.11 -2.31
N ALA A 478 18.56 -5.36 -1.92
CA ALA A 478 18.49 -6.49 -2.86
C ALA A 478 17.45 -6.26 -3.97
N TRP A 479 16.30 -5.68 -3.65
CA TRP A 479 15.32 -5.27 -4.66
C TRP A 479 15.84 -4.13 -5.54
N LEU A 480 16.49 -3.11 -4.96
CA LEU A 480 17.02 -1.98 -5.73
C LEU A 480 18.08 -2.41 -6.75
N GLN A 481 18.84 -3.47 -6.49
CA GLN A 481 19.79 -4.05 -7.45
C GLN A 481 19.11 -4.66 -8.68
N GLU A 482 17.93 -5.29 -8.52
CA GLU A 482 17.17 -5.90 -9.62
C GLU A 482 16.15 -4.94 -10.26
N ARG A 483 15.84 -3.83 -9.59
CA ARG A 483 14.80 -2.89 -10.02
C ARG A 483 15.20 -2.24 -11.36
N PRO A 484 14.34 -2.31 -12.40
CA PRO A 484 14.63 -1.64 -13.67
C PRO A 484 14.91 -0.15 -13.48
N VAL A 485 15.98 0.35 -14.11
CA VAL A 485 16.48 1.72 -13.98
C VAL A 485 15.54 2.73 -14.65
N ASN A 486 15.02 2.39 -15.83
CA ASN A 486 14.20 3.26 -16.67
C ASN A 486 12.74 3.34 -16.20
N GLN A 487 12.52 3.71 -14.94
CA GLN A 487 11.17 3.83 -14.38
C GLN A 487 10.85 5.28 -14.07
N ALA A 488 10.03 5.89 -14.93
CA ALA A 488 9.60 7.27 -14.78
C ALA A 488 8.93 7.52 -13.41
N PRO A 489 9.27 8.64 -12.74
CA PRO A 489 8.59 9.05 -11.51
C PRO A 489 7.08 9.18 -11.72
N LEU A 490 6.30 8.75 -10.73
CA LEU A 490 4.84 8.79 -10.78
C LEU A 490 4.32 9.86 -9.84
N MET A 491 3.24 10.55 -10.24
CA MET A 491 2.60 11.54 -9.39
C MET A 491 2.00 10.89 -8.14
N ASP A 492 2.37 11.39 -6.96
CA ASP A 492 1.72 11.02 -5.72
C ASP A 492 0.41 11.77 -5.55
N GLU A 493 -0.70 11.03 -5.54
CA GLU A 493 -2.04 11.57 -5.28
C GLU A 493 -2.18 12.25 -3.92
N ARG A 494 -1.19 12.15 -3.03
CA ARG A 494 -1.23 12.78 -1.71
C ARG A 494 -0.45 14.09 -1.62
N THR A 495 0.76 14.13 -2.16
CA THR A 495 1.63 15.31 -2.10
C THR A 495 1.58 16.14 -3.39
N GLY A 496 1.14 15.54 -4.50
CA GLY A 496 1.18 16.16 -5.83
C GLY A 496 2.55 16.07 -6.51
N GLU A 497 3.56 15.56 -5.80
CA GLU A 497 4.94 15.49 -6.29
C GLU A 497 5.17 14.27 -7.19
N LYS A 498 6.17 14.37 -8.06
CA LYS A 498 6.68 13.24 -8.85
C LYS A 498 7.61 12.41 -7.97
N VAL A 499 7.20 11.19 -7.62
CA VAL A 499 7.94 10.28 -6.74
C VAL A 499 8.43 9.06 -7.50
N SER A 500 9.73 8.78 -7.39
CA SER A 500 10.29 7.49 -7.78
C SER A 500 9.97 6.45 -6.70
N TYR A 501 8.89 5.69 -6.89
CA TYR A 501 8.47 4.72 -5.89
C TYR A 501 9.44 3.54 -5.79
N LEU A 502 9.69 3.10 -4.55
CA LEU A 502 10.45 1.90 -4.23
C LEU A 502 9.83 0.67 -4.92
N PHE A 503 8.54 0.46 -4.70
CA PHE A 503 7.78 -0.64 -5.29
C PHE A 503 7.12 -0.24 -6.61
N GLN A 504 7.96 0.04 -7.61
CA GLN A 504 7.57 0.28 -8.99
C GLN A 504 8.18 -0.79 -9.90
N PHE A 505 7.36 -1.36 -10.77
CA PHE A 505 7.80 -2.34 -11.76
C PHE A 505 7.00 -2.15 -13.05
N ARG A 506 7.66 -2.18 -14.22
CA ARG A 506 7.02 -1.98 -15.54
C ARG A 506 6.32 -0.61 -15.67
N GLY A 507 6.95 0.42 -15.12
CA GLY A 507 6.42 1.79 -15.15
C GLY A 507 5.15 1.98 -14.31
N LYS A 508 4.84 1.03 -13.41
CA LYS A 508 3.65 1.08 -12.55
C LYS A 508 4.01 0.85 -11.10
N ARG A 509 3.31 1.56 -10.23
CA ARG A 509 3.30 1.24 -8.80
C ARG A 509 2.69 -0.13 -8.57
N MET A 510 3.19 -0.84 -7.56
CA MET A 510 2.60 -2.07 -7.03
C MET A 510 1.09 -1.94 -6.84
N GLY A 511 0.35 -2.96 -7.27
CA GLY A 511 -1.11 -2.97 -7.14
C GLY A 511 -1.58 -3.05 -5.68
N ALA A 512 -2.65 -2.32 -5.33
CA ALA A 512 -3.18 -2.26 -3.97
C ALA A 512 -3.65 -3.61 -3.38
N GLY A 513 -3.90 -4.60 -4.24
CA GLY A 513 -4.30 -5.94 -3.83
C GLY A 513 -3.14 -6.90 -3.57
N VAL A 514 -1.89 -6.56 -3.92
CA VAL A 514 -0.75 -7.48 -3.93
C VAL A 514 -0.49 -8.09 -2.55
N ILE A 515 -0.51 -7.27 -1.49
CA ILE A 515 -0.27 -7.79 -0.14
C ILE A 515 -1.36 -8.83 0.25
N ASN A 516 -2.64 -8.49 0.08
CA ASN A 516 -3.74 -9.35 0.51
C ASN A 516 -4.01 -10.56 -0.39
N ARG A 517 -3.71 -10.46 -1.69
CA ARG A 517 -4.06 -11.49 -2.68
C ARG A 517 -2.87 -12.31 -3.14
N THR A 518 -1.65 -11.89 -2.83
CA THR A 518 -0.43 -12.57 -3.30
C THR A 518 0.55 -12.80 -2.15
N ILE A 519 1.00 -11.75 -1.44
CA ILE A 519 2.01 -11.87 -0.38
C ILE A 519 1.49 -12.72 0.79
N ILE A 520 0.32 -12.37 1.34
CA ILE A 520 -0.26 -13.11 2.48
C ILE A 520 -0.49 -14.59 2.11
N PRO A 521 -1.15 -14.93 0.99
CA PRO A 521 -1.29 -16.34 0.61
C PRO A 521 0.03 -17.09 0.41
N MET A 522 1.03 -16.45 -0.20
CA MET A 522 2.36 -17.01 -0.38
C MET A 522 3.04 -17.30 0.96
N LEU A 523 2.97 -16.35 1.90
CA LEU A 523 3.53 -16.53 3.24
C LEU A 523 2.78 -17.60 4.03
N CYS A 524 1.46 -17.63 3.96
CA CYS A 524 0.63 -18.66 4.59
C CYS A 524 1.00 -20.06 4.08
N ALA A 525 1.13 -20.23 2.77
CA ALA A 525 1.53 -21.49 2.15
C ALA A 525 2.93 -21.92 2.62
N LYS A 526 3.92 -21.01 2.61
CA LYS A 526 5.28 -21.32 3.07
C LYS A 526 5.34 -21.66 4.56
N ALA A 527 4.56 -20.97 5.38
CA ALA A 527 4.49 -21.17 6.83
C ALA A 527 3.65 -22.40 7.25
N GLY A 528 2.93 -23.04 6.33
CA GLY A 528 1.97 -24.10 6.64
C GLY A 528 0.83 -23.61 7.55
N VAL A 529 0.38 -22.36 7.38
CA VAL A 529 -0.74 -21.78 8.14
C VAL A 529 -1.93 -21.47 7.24
N PRO A 530 -3.17 -21.61 7.74
CA PRO A 530 -4.36 -21.27 6.97
C PRO A 530 -4.46 -19.77 6.65
N LEU A 531 -5.27 -19.42 5.65
CA LEU A 531 -5.57 -18.03 5.29
C LEU A 531 -6.49 -17.33 6.31
N ASP A 532 -7.14 -18.11 7.17
CA ASP A 532 -8.07 -17.68 8.20
C ASP A 532 -7.57 -18.24 9.54
N ASP A 533 -7.48 -17.39 10.55
CA ASP A 533 -7.13 -17.78 11.92
C ASP A 533 -8.37 -17.73 12.84
N SER A 534 -8.18 -17.82 14.17
CA SER A 534 -9.30 -17.80 15.12
C SER A 534 -10.19 -16.54 15.03
N ARG A 535 -9.70 -15.47 14.40
CA ARG A 535 -10.41 -14.19 14.23
C ARG A 535 -10.74 -13.88 12.77
N GLY A 536 -10.67 -14.89 11.91
CA GLY A 536 -11.05 -14.88 10.50
C GLY A 536 -9.89 -14.61 9.56
N ARG A 537 -10.19 -14.08 8.36
CA ARG A 537 -9.19 -13.92 7.29
C ARG A 537 -8.02 -13.03 7.68
N ILE A 538 -6.81 -13.48 7.38
CA ILE A 538 -5.57 -12.70 7.55
C ILE A 538 -5.54 -11.60 6.49
N THR A 539 -5.26 -10.37 6.92
CA THR A 539 -5.19 -9.19 6.04
C THR A 539 -4.04 -8.27 6.42
N SER A 540 -3.64 -7.41 5.50
CA SER A 540 -2.56 -6.45 5.69
C SER A 540 -2.78 -5.55 6.92
N HIS A 541 -4.03 -5.11 7.14
CA HIS A 541 -4.38 -4.29 8.30
C HIS A 541 -4.28 -5.07 9.63
N ARG A 542 -4.60 -6.38 9.62
CA ARG A 542 -4.42 -7.24 10.79
C ARG A 542 -2.94 -7.47 11.08
N GLY A 543 -2.10 -7.62 10.06
CA GLY A 543 -0.64 -7.68 10.22
C GLY A 543 -0.08 -6.43 10.89
N ARG A 544 -0.48 -5.23 10.45
CA ARG A 544 -0.14 -3.98 11.16
C ARG A 544 -0.57 -4.01 12.63
N ALA A 545 -1.80 -4.46 12.91
CA ALA A 545 -2.28 -4.54 14.28
C ALA A 545 -1.43 -5.51 15.12
N SER A 546 -1.04 -6.66 14.57
CA SER A 546 -0.16 -7.61 15.22
C SER A 546 1.21 -7.03 15.56
N VAL A 547 1.85 -6.31 14.63
CA VAL A 547 3.16 -5.68 14.90
C VAL A 547 3.06 -4.67 16.05
N VAL A 548 2.08 -3.76 15.99
CA VAL A 548 1.91 -2.71 17.01
C VAL A 548 1.59 -3.33 18.37
N THR A 549 0.70 -4.33 18.42
CA THR A 549 0.36 -5.01 19.67
C THR A 549 1.52 -5.86 20.21
N ALA A 550 2.34 -6.47 19.35
CA ALA A 550 3.53 -7.20 19.76
C ALA A 550 4.53 -6.26 20.44
N LEU A 551 4.83 -5.11 19.82
CA LEU A 551 5.69 -4.07 20.41
C LEU A 551 5.14 -3.53 21.73
N ALA A 552 3.82 -3.30 21.81
CA ALA A 552 3.16 -2.86 23.05
C ALA A 552 3.23 -3.88 24.20
N SER A 553 3.40 -5.17 23.87
CA SER A 553 3.36 -6.26 24.83
C SER A 553 4.72 -6.58 25.45
N VAL A 554 5.81 -6.05 24.89
CA VAL A 554 7.18 -6.27 25.40
C VAL A 554 7.30 -5.69 26.83
N PRO A 555 7.72 -6.49 27.83
CA PRO A 555 8.06 -5.97 29.16
C PRO A 555 9.18 -4.94 29.06
N GLN A 556 9.01 -3.77 29.68
CA GLN A 556 9.96 -2.64 29.57
C GLN A 556 10.24 -2.19 28.12
N GLY A 557 9.31 -2.46 27.18
CA GLY A 557 9.38 -1.95 25.81
C GLY A 557 8.89 -0.50 25.69
N MET A 558 8.52 -0.11 24.48
CA MET A 558 8.08 1.26 24.16
C MET A 558 6.93 1.75 25.05
N SER A 559 7.06 2.98 25.55
CA SER A 559 5.99 3.76 26.18
C SER A 559 4.84 4.04 25.20
N LEU A 560 3.69 4.49 25.71
CA LEU A 560 2.55 4.87 24.89
C LEU A 560 2.90 5.96 23.86
N MET A 561 3.73 6.94 24.24
CA MET A 561 4.13 8.04 23.36
C MET A 561 5.08 7.57 22.26
N GLU A 562 6.08 6.75 22.60
CA GLU A 562 6.99 6.17 21.62
C GLU A 562 6.25 5.25 20.65
N LEU A 563 5.34 4.41 21.15
CA LEU A 563 4.51 3.56 20.31
C LEU A 563 3.58 4.37 19.41
N MET A 564 3.05 5.50 19.90
CA MET A 564 2.24 6.43 19.11
C MET A 564 3.05 7.05 17.97
N GLN A 565 4.27 7.51 18.26
CA GLN A 565 5.19 8.06 17.26
C GLN A 565 5.62 7.00 16.25
N TRP A 566 6.03 5.82 16.72
CA TRP A 566 6.41 4.69 15.87
C TRP A 566 5.26 4.25 14.97
N SER A 567 4.02 4.22 15.49
CA SER A 567 2.84 3.85 14.71
C SER A 567 2.38 4.93 13.74
N GLY A 568 2.80 6.19 13.88
CA GLY A 568 2.27 7.32 13.13
C GLY A 568 0.80 7.58 13.47
N HIS A 569 0.45 7.56 14.76
CA HIS A 569 -0.87 7.95 15.25
C HIS A 569 -0.85 9.40 15.73
N SER A 570 -1.87 10.18 15.37
CA SER A 570 -1.98 11.59 15.76
C SER A 570 -2.66 11.80 17.11
N SER A 571 -3.18 10.74 17.73
CA SER A 571 -3.92 10.78 18.98
C SER A 571 -3.61 9.54 19.82
N PRO A 572 -3.37 9.69 21.14
CA PRO A 572 -3.16 8.56 22.03
C PRO A 572 -4.31 7.55 22.03
N SER A 573 -5.56 8.03 21.88
CA SER A 573 -6.76 7.17 21.82
C SER A 573 -6.68 6.12 20.71
N SER A 574 -6.03 6.44 19.58
CA SER A 574 -5.84 5.48 18.49
C SER A 574 -4.84 4.38 18.85
N THR A 575 -3.83 4.70 19.66
CA THR A 575 -2.81 3.75 20.12
C THR A 575 -3.32 2.87 21.25
N LEU A 576 -4.14 3.42 22.16
CA LEU A 576 -4.72 2.68 23.30
C LEU A 576 -5.46 1.41 22.88
N HIS A 577 -6.09 1.39 21.69
CA HIS A 577 -6.75 0.19 21.17
C HIS A 577 -5.82 -1.02 21.01
N TYR A 578 -4.51 -0.81 20.83
CA TYR A 578 -3.53 -1.87 20.63
C TYR A 578 -2.89 -2.38 21.93
N ILE A 579 -3.07 -1.65 23.03
CA ILE A 579 -2.51 -1.97 24.34
C ILE A 579 -3.51 -2.86 25.08
N ARG A 580 -3.09 -4.08 25.39
CA ARG A 580 -3.83 -4.98 26.29
C ARG A 580 -3.06 -5.07 27.59
N ILE A 581 -3.59 -4.46 28.64
CA ILE A 581 -3.02 -4.58 29.98
C ILE A 581 -3.39 -5.96 30.50
N ARG A 582 -2.39 -6.86 30.63
CA ARG A 582 -2.59 -8.16 31.29
C ARG A 582 -2.77 -7.91 32.79
N PRO A 583 -3.72 -8.57 33.47
CA PRO A 583 -3.90 -8.41 34.92
C PRO A 583 -2.61 -8.65 35.72
N THR A 584 -1.78 -9.61 35.29
CA THR A 584 -0.48 -9.90 35.92
C THR A 584 0.53 -8.75 35.75
N LYS A 585 0.55 -8.09 34.58
CA LYS A 585 1.40 -6.92 34.33
C LYS A 585 0.91 -5.71 35.14
N LEU A 586 -0.42 -5.54 35.26
CA LEU A 586 -1.00 -4.51 36.12
C LEU A 586 -0.64 -4.74 37.58
N ALA A 587 -0.76 -5.98 38.06
CA ALA A 587 -0.38 -6.35 39.42
C ALA A 587 1.11 -6.11 39.69
N ALA A 588 2.00 -6.53 38.78
CA ALA A 588 3.44 -6.29 38.93
C ALA A 588 3.80 -4.80 38.87
N ALA A 589 3.16 -4.03 37.99
CA ALA A 589 3.35 -2.58 37.91
C ALA A 589 2.80 -1.86 39.16
N PHE A 590 1.66 -2.32 39.68
CA PHE A 590 1.10 -1.85 40.94
C PHE A 590 2.08 -2.15 42.08
N VAL A 591 2.53 -3.39 42.26
CA VAL A 591 3.50 -3.76 43.31
C VAL A 591 4.77 -2.91 43.21
N LYS A 592 5.30 -2.65 42.00
CA LYS A 592 6.46 -1.78 41.79
C LYS A 592 6.18 -0.32 42.19
N ALA A 593 4.98 0.19 41.92
CA ALA A 593 4.57 1.54 42.31
C ALA A 593 4.26 1.64 43.82
N ASP A 594 3.72 0.56 44.39
CA ASP A 594 3.35 0.38 45.79
C ASP A 594 4.58 0.14 46.70
N GLN A 595 5.78 0.00 46.12
CA GLN A 595 7.03 -0.04 46.89
C GLN A 595 7.20 1.21 47.77
N MET A 596 6.69 2.39 47.37
CA MET A 596 6.71 3.59 48.22
C MET A 596 5.81 3.47 49.44
N SER A 597 4.70 2.72 49.35
CA SER A 597 3.77 2.44 50.45
C SER A 597 4.40 1.57 51.53
N HIS A 598 5.39 0.76 51.14
CA HIS A 598 6.11 -0.16 52.00
C HIS A 598 7.44 0.38 52.53
N MET A 599 7.88 1.58 52.13
CA MET A 599 9.16 2.13 52.60
C MET A 599 9.14 2.55 54.07
N VAL A 600 7.98 2.71 54.70
CA VAL A 600 7.90 2.99 56.14
C VAL A 600 6.66 2.33 56.74
N SER A 601 6.86 1.19 57.39
CA SER A 601 5.84 0.62 58.28
C SER A 601 5.76 1.46 59.55
N VAL A 602 4.59 2.01 59.85
CA VAL A 602 4.32 2.64 61.15
C VAL A 602 4.06 1.53 62.16
N LEU A 603 4.93 1.43 63.16
CA LEU A 603 4.75 0.58 64.33
C LEU A 603 4.10 1.41 65.44
N ILE A 604 3.06 0.86 66.06
CA ILE A 604 2.37 1.50 67.17
C ILE A 604 2.57 0.65 68.42
N ASP A 605 3.17 1.23 69.45
CA ASP A 605 3.33 0.58 70.76
C ASP A 605 2.03 0.75 71.57
N HIS A 606 1.23 -0.32 71.61
CA HIS A 606 -0.07 -0.31 72.25
C HIS A 606 0.01 -0.39 73.78
N ASP A 607 1.15 -0.83 74.33
CA ASP A 607 1.36 -0.93 75.78
C ASP A 607 1.58 0.45 76.41
N VAL A 608 2.27 1.35 75.69
CA VAL A 608 2.44 2.76 76.10
C VAL A 608 1.09 3.47 76.16
N ILE A 609 0.22 3.23 75.17
CA ILE A 609 -1.14 3.76 75.12
C ILE A 609 -1.97 3.21 76.29
N ALA A 610 -1.88 1.90 76.57
CA ALA A 610 -2.62 1.25 77.65
C ALA A 610 -2.18 1.69 79.05
N ARG A 611 -0.91 2.10 79.22
CA ARG A 611 -0.34 2.56 80.50
C ARG A 611 -0.44 4.08 80.72
N HIS A 612 -0.99 4.83 79.75
CA HIS A 612 -1.06 6.30 79.76
C HIS A 612 0.29 7.01 80.03
N SER A 613 1.38 6.46 79.49
CA SER A 613 2.70 7.10 79.59
C SER A 613 2.84 8.24 78.56
N SER A 614 3.70 9.22 78.85
CA SER A 614 4.06 10.30 77.91
C SER A 614 5.09 9.88 76.86
N ASP A 615 5.48 8.60 76.83
CA ASP A 615 6.47 8.07 75.91
C ASP A 615 5.94 8.04 74.46
N PRO A 616 6.83 8.10 73.44
CA PRO A 616 6.42 7.99 72.05
C PRO A 616 5.80 6.63 71.78
N TYR A 617 4.59 6.60 71.21
CA TYR A 617 3.87 5.36 70.90
C TYR A 617 3.80 5.06 69.39
N THR A 618 4.25 5.98 68.53
CA THR A 618 4.25 5.84 67.07
C THR A 618 5.68 5.90 66.54
N PHE A 619 6.09 4.86 65.83
CA PHE A 619 7.45 4.71 65.31
C PHE A 619 7.42 4.42 63.80
N TYR A 620 8.20 5.18 63.04
CA TYR A 620 8.40 4.99 61.61
C TYR A 620 9.67 4.16 61.39
N ASP A 621 9.56 2.97 60.78
CA ASP A 621 10.72 2.12 60.50
C ASP A 621 11.57 2.70 59.35
N LEU A 622 12.84 3.00 59.64
CA LEU A 622 13.83 3.53 58.68
C LEU A 622 14.87 2.47 58.25
N GLY A 623 14.65 1.19 58.57
CA GLY A 623 15.58 0.09 58.31
C GLY A 623 16.43 -0.25 59.53
N ASP A 624 17.53 0.48 59.76
CA ASP A 624 18.45 0.25 60.88
C ASP A 624 18.06 1.01 62.16
N SER A 625 17.04 1.86 62.08
CA SER A 625 16.55 2.68 63.18
C SER A 625 15.06 3.00 63.04
N TYR A 626 14.43 3.51 64.09
CA TYR A 626 13.07 4.00 64.10
C TYR A 626 13.05 5.53 64.28
N CYS A 627 12.11 6.21 63.63
CA CYS A 627 11.83 7.61 63.92
C CYS A 627 10.56 7.74 64.78
N SER A 628 10.68 8.37 65.94
CA SER A 628 9.56 8.65 66.85
C SER A 628 8.88 10.00 66.59
N ASN A 629 9.30 10.75 65.56
CA ASN A 629 8.68 12.03 65.22
C ASN A 629 7.29 11.81 64.61
N PRO A 630 6.19 12.26 65.26
CA PRO A 630 4.82 12.06 64.76
C PRO A 630 4.55 12.78 63.42
N PHE A 631 5.42 13.70 63.01
CA PHE A 631 5.32 14.45 61.76
C PHE A 631 6.42 14.08 60.75
N TRP A 632 7.03 12.89 60.87
CA TRP A 632 8.12 12.43 59.99
C TRP A 632 7.85 12.66 58.49
N SER A 633 6.61 12.42 58.04
CA SER A 633 6.17 12.62 56.64
C SER A 633 6.40 14.03 56.10
N SER A 634 6.47 15.03 56.99
CA SER A 634 6.69 16.44 56.68
C SER A 634 8.03 16.98 57.20
N CYS A 635 8.91 16.10 57.73
CA CYS A 635 10.22 16.49 58.25
C CYS A 635 11.16 16.95 57.09
N PRO A 636 11.75 18.16 57.16
CA PRO A 636 12.68 18.66 56.16
C PRO A 636 14.05 17.96 56.21
N HIS A 637 14.38 17.28 57.32
CA HIS A 637 15.65 16.59 57.54
C HIS A 637 15.55 15.05 57.42
N ARG A 638 14.50 14.52 56.78
CA ARG A 638 14.19 13.08 56.71
C ARG A 638 15.23 12.18 56.02
N MET A 639 16.29 12.78 55.45
CA MET A 639 17.43 12.09 54.84
C MET A 639 18.70 12.08 55.71
N ALA A 640 18.67 12.71 56.90
CA ALA A 640 19.82 12.88 57.80
C ALA A 640 19.49 12.50 59.24
N CYS A 641 18.81 11.35 59.44
CA CYS A 641 18.24 10.97 60.72
C CYS A 641 19.27 10.52 61.78
N ALA A 642 20.48 10.10 61.38
CA ALA A 642 21.48 9.52 62.29
C ALA A 642 21.77 10.39 63.53
N GLY A 643 21.87 11.71 63.35
CA GLY A 643 22.10 12.67 64.43
C GLY A 643 20.86 13.32 65.03
N CYS A 644 19.65 12.88 64.66
CA CYS A 644 18.40 13.48 65.11
C CYS A 644 17.95 12.91 66.47
N ASP A 645 17.41 13.75 67.35
CA ASP A 645 16.92 13.32 68.67
C ASP A 645 15.76 12.33 68.58
N PHE A 646 14.89 12.48 67.59
CA PHE A 646 13.78 11.57 67.31
C PHE A 646 14.21 10.23 66.69
N ASN A 647 15.51 10.03 66.44
CA ASN A 647 16.02 8.77 65.95
C ASN A 647 16.31 7.79 67.09
N VAL A 648 15.72 6.61 67.01
CA VAL A 648 15.83 5.51 67.96
C VAL A 648 16.50 4.32 67.26
N PRO A 649 17.80 4.08 67.47
CA PRO A 649 18.52 3.03 66.76
C PRO A 649 18.08 1.61 67.19
N LYS A 650 18.09 0.66 66.25
CA LYS A 650 17.86 -0.76 66.56
C LYS A 650 19.14 -1.37 67.15
N ALA A 651 19.00 -2.38 68.01
CA ALA A 651 20.16 -3.08 68.59
C ALA A 651 21.10 -3.68 67.50
N SER A 652 20.54 -4.08 66.35
CA SER A 652 21.30 -4.59 65.20
C SER A 652 22.19 -3.54 64.51
N ALA A 653 21.92 -2.25 64.68
CA ALA A 653 22.64 -1.17 63.99
C ALA A 653 24.01 -0.85 64.62
N ARG A 654 24.32 -1.37 65.82
CA ARG A 654 25.56 -1.05 66.55
C ARG A 654 26.82 -1.46 65.78
N ALA A 655 26.82 -2.65 65.18
CA ALA A 655 27.98 -3.17 64.45
C ALA A 655 28.30 -2.33 63.21
N GLN A 656 27.28 -2.00 62.40
CA GLN A 656 27.44 -1.16 61.21
C GLN A 656 27.85 0.29 61.56
N ALA A 657 27.34 0.85 62.66
CA ALA A 657 27.74 2.17 63.13
C ALA A 657 29.21 2.20 63.57
N LEU A 658 29.71 1.14 64.23
CA LEU A 658 31.12 0.99 64.62
C LEU A 658 32.04 0.80 63.41
N GLU A 659 31.64 -0.01 62.42
CA GLU A 659 32.39 -0.18 61.16
C GLU A 659 32.47 1.13 60.36
N SER A 660 31.37 1.88 60.31
CA SER A 660 31.31 3.20 59.66
C SER A 660 32.18 4.23 60.38
N LYS A 661 32.14 4.26 61.73
CA LYS A 661 33.01 5.09 62.56
C LYS A 661 34.49 4.78 62.32
N THR A 662 34.84 3.51 62.28
CA THR A 662 36.23 3.05 62.06
C THR A 662 36.71 3.42 60.66
N SER A 663 35.82 3.29 59.66
CA SER A 663 36.10 3.64 58.27
C SER A 663 36.27 5.14 58.08
N ILE A 664 35.44 5.97 58.73
CA ILE A 664 35.58 7.45 58.74
C ILE A 664 36.85 7.89 59.49
N GLY A 665 37.17 7.23 60.61
CA GLY A 665 38.44 7.44 61.32
C GLY A 665 39.66 7.18 60.44
N HIS A 666 39.68 6.02 59.76
CA HIS A 666 40.72 5.70 58.77
C HIS A 666 40.77 6.70 57.61
N TYR A 667 39.61 7.20 57.15
CA TYR A 667 39.52 8.17 56.06
C TYR A 667 40.09 9.54 56.46
N LEU A 668 39.82 10.01 57.69
CA LEU A 668 40.38 11.24 58.26
C LEU A 668 41.91 11.18 58.43
N GLU A 669 42.45 9.99 58.69
CA GLU A 669 43.88 9.74 58.87
C GLU A 669 44.64 9.51 57.56
N ALA A 670 44.03 8.81 56.59
CA ALA A 670 44.69 8.36 55.37
C ALA A 670 44.55 9.34 54.18
N VAL A 671 43.55 10.22 54.18
CA VAL A 671 43.26 11.12 53.05
C VAL A 671 43.51 12.59 53.44
N PRO A 672 44.32 13.35 52.68
CA PRO A 672 44.50 14.77 52.92
C PRO A 672 43.24 15.54 52.47
N LEU A 673 42.43 15.96 53.44
CA LEU A 673 41.18 16.70 53.23
C LEU A 673 41.38 18.21 53.33
N THR A 674 40.60 18.98 52.56
CA THR A 674 40.49 20.43 52.77
C THR A 674 39.81 20.75 54.11
N ALA A 675 39.92 21.99 54.59
CA ALA A 675 39.32 22.38 55.87
C ALA A 675 37.80 22.16 55.91
N ASP A 676 37.11 22.45 54.81
CA ASP A 676 35.66 22.28 54.69
C ASP A 676 35.26 20.79 54.63
N GLU A 677 35.99 19.99 53.86
CA GLU A 677 35.77 18.53 53.78
C GLU A 677 36.03 17.86 55.13
N ARG A 678 37.09 18.26 55.84
CA ARG A 678 37.40 17.75 57.17
C ARG A 678 36.30 18.10 58.17
N ALA A 679 35.79 19.34 58.16
CA ALA A 679 34.70 19.75 59.04
C ALA A 679 33.41 18.95 58.81
N ILE A 680 33.10 18.60 57.57
CA ILE A 680 31.95 17.74 57.22
C ILE A 680 32.15 16.33 57.77
N VAL A 681 33.33 15.75 57.53
CA VAL A 681 33.64 14.37 57.95
C VAL A 681 33.72 14.24 59.48
N GLU A 682 34.29 15.22 60.17
CA GLU A 682 34.27 15.32 61.64
C GLU A 682 32.84 15.50 62.18
N GLY A 683 32.01 16.28 61.48
CA GLY A 683 30.59 16.44 61.81
C GLY A 683 29.80 15.13 61.67
N ASP A 684 30.11 14.31 60.66
CA ASP A 684 29.48 12.99 60.48
C ASP A 684 30.00 11.96 61.49
N LEU A 685 31.27 12.03 61.87
CA LEU A 685 31.83 11.25 62.99
C LEU A 685 31.11 11.57 64.32
N ALA A 686 30.88 12.86 64.61
CA ALA A 686 30.17 13.29 65.81
C ALA A 686 28.70 12.79 65.84
N LYS A 687 28.03 12.72 64.69
CA LYS A 687 26.67 12.16 64.58
C LYS A 687 26.67 10.64 64.81
N LEU A 688 27.67 9.92 64.29
CA LEU A 688 27.81 8.48 64.56
C LEU A 688 28.14 8.21 66.03
N ASP A 689 28.96 9.04 66.66
CA ASP A 689 29.21 8.96 68.10
C ASP A 689 27.94 9.20 68.93
N GLY A 690 27.10 10.16 68.54
CA GLY A 690 25.78 10.36 69.13
C GLY A 690 24.87 9.13 68.97
N LEU A 691 24.88 8.51 67.79
CA LEU A 691 24.12 7.29 67.51
C LEU A 691 24.59 6.08 68.35
N ILE A 692 25.92 5.91 68.50
CA ILE A 692 26.51 4.84 69.31
C ILE A 692 26.20 5.05 70.80
N ARG A 693 26.26 6.29 71.30
CA ARG A 693 25.87 6.61 72.69
C ARG A 693 24.44 6.24 73.00
N LYS A 694 23.50 6.47 72.07
CA LYS A 694 22.09 6.05 72.23
C LYS A 694 21.93 4.53 72.35
N LEU A 695 22.93 3.75 71.93
CA LEU A 695 22.94 2.29 72.04
C LEU A 695 23.66 1.77 73.30
N ASP A 696 24.24 2.64 74.13
CA ASP A 696 25.04 2.22 75.30
C ASP A 696 24.18 1.74 76.48
N ASP A 697 22.92 2.20 76.55
CA ASP A 697 21.93 1.78 77.56
C ASP A 697 20.98 0.68 77.05
N VAL A 698 21.14 0.23 75.80
CA VAL A 698 20.35 -0.85 75.22
C VAL A 698 20.96 -2.20 75.64
N PRO A 699 20.21 -3.09 76.32
CA PRO A 699 20.74 -4.38 76.77
C PRO A 699 21.21 -5.24 75.60
N THR A 700 22.39 -5.86 75.72
CA THR A 700 22.84 -6.90 74.81
C THR A 700 22.06 -8.20 75.06
N LEU A 701 22.22 -9.20 74.18
CA LEU A 701 21.49 -10.48 74.25
C LEU A 701 21.68 -11.25 75.57
N ASP A 702 22.71 -10.91 76.36
CA ASP A 702 22.99 -11.46 77.69
C ASP A 702 22.42 -10.60 78.84
N GLY A 703 21.59 -9.60 78.54
CA GLY A 703 20.84 -8.79 79.51
C GLY A 703 21.62 -7.66 80.18
N ARG A 704 22.90 -7.46 79.84
CA ARG A 704 23.75 -6.39 80.37
C ARG A 704 23.85 -5.24 79.36
N THR A 705 23.99 -4.00 79.80
CA THR A 705 24.22 -2.88 78.87
C THR A 705 25.71 -2.74 78.53
N PRO A 706 26.08 -2.24 77.34
CA PRO A 706 27.47 -1.92 77.01
C PRO A 706 28.20 -1.12 78.10
N SER A 707 27.55 -0.14 78.73
CA SER A 707 28.13 0.62 79.85
C SER A 707 28.40 -0.25 81.10
N GLN A 708 27.55 -1.23 81.38
CA GLN A 708 27.76 -2.20 82.47
C GLN A 708 28.89 -3.19 82.16
N ILE A 709 29.14 -3.47 80.87
CA ILE A 709 30.23 -4.34 80.41
C ILE A 709 31.57 -3.59 80.49
N GLU A 710 31.62 -2.31 80.11
CA GLU A 710 32.83 -1.47 80.20
C GLU A 710 33.20 -1.07 81.63
N ALA A 711 32.23 -0.76 82.48
CA ALA A 711 32.48 -0.44 83.89
C ALA A 711 33.13 -1.61 84.67
N LYS A 712 33.02 -2.85 84.16
CA LYS A 712 33.64 -4.04 84.73
C LYS A 712 35.07 -4.30 84.23
N LYS A 713 35.51 -3.62 83.17
CA LYS A 713 36.91 -3.67 82.66
C LYS A 713 37.85 -2.71 83.37
N ILE A 714 37.34 -1.71 84.09
CA ILE A 714 38.12 -0.66 84.78
C ILE A 714 38.20 -0.94 86.30
N ARG A 715 38.02 -2.20 86.73
CA ARG A 715 38.13 -2.60 88.14
C ARG A 715 39.11 -3.73 88.35
#